data_AF-A0A5E4I744-F1
#
_entry.id   AF-A0A5E4I744-F1
#
_cell.length_a   1.000
_cell.length_b   1.000
_cell.length_c   1.000
_cell.angle_alpha   90.00
_cell.angle_beta   90.00
_cell.angle_gamma   90.00
#
_symmetry.space_group_name_H-M   'P 1'
#
loop_
_entity.id
_entity.type
_entity.pdbx_description
1 polymer ?
#
loop_
_entity_poly.entity_id
_entity_poly.type
_entity_poly.pdbx_seq_one_letter_code
_entity_poly.pdbx_strand_id
1 'polypeptide(L)'
;MADYIRIDVASEIKKLVPVLGKENALKIEQAYLLGDEEMKKRVIEMLDSVKAAAYADESLKNAVLLEAPSRETASCGDIFAGTVLYGQKRLYPFLLDRNMFLTHLGIFGSSGYGKTNVVHNLVRELSEKSVPVLIFDFSKRNYRDLINIPELKERVQIFTIGRNASPFKFNPLYPPEGVEISQWIKEFAEIFDHAYWLLGGGRHIILKVLDKVYKNPKPFDYPQLRAIKYVLDELESDKNSARERNWIVTAQRPLESLCFRETGQIFDTNKGILPSTFFEGQKITILELDSLTTNDKTFFIEIMLQWIRDWLIVKNAKEKLSGVIVLEEAHHVLNREKSKKMGAESVIDLVFREVRELGMGIIYVDQHPSLISYPALGNTSTHIYMNLGLDTQYSSDIQDACSMLGLDYRSEGKYLRQLPVGDGFLLCRRLSFPHPFLIQFPLAKIDKGSVTDDIVKSIAPKLPDDEITVPAVHGLHRKKEISETHETPAVHIQEVAQEAPVPPQIPLPPPEIERQQSNNIIKHNLPESCLKILRVLGRFDASATSEIYKGISMSGSTFKQNADRLVSEGLLGARTAKVYRQTSIFYFLTNKGAALFSGTFSMLHEDINAEEFYNAAERLFKGEGWAVDRSKSIWTLLRKDKQVNVILVSGLERAQLSGQVANESAYFVAATEHIKNAIIQMAAKRVSETGKPFILSVSSFEALHKGEKFRKLAFE
;
A
#
# COMPACT_ATOMS: atom_id res chain seq x y z
N MET A 1 -43.97 3.99 4.90
CA MET A 1 -43.97 5.12 5.86
C MET A 1 -42.64 5.83 5.69
N ALA A 2 -42.69 7.13 5.45
CA ALA A 2 -41.53 7.94 5.14
C ALA A 2 -40.63 8.07 6.37
N ASP A 3 -39.39 7.60 6.29
CA ASP A 3 -38.33 8.00 7.21
C ASP A 3 -38.04 9.48 6.94
N TYR A 4 -38.67 10.35 7.72
CA TYR A 4 -38.28 11.75 7.79
C TYR A 4 -36.81 11.79 8.25
N ILE A 5 -35.94 12.28 7.36
CA ILE A 5 -34.64 12.81 7.72
C ILE A 5 -34.91 13.84 8.83
N ARG A 6 -34.63 13.49 10.09
CA ARG A 6 -34.60 14.47 11.17
C ARG A 6 -33.45 15.41 10.87
N ILE A 7 -33.75 16.54 10.25
CA ILE A 7 -32.82 17.65 10.10
C ILE A 7 -32.46 18.09 11.53
N ASP A 8 -31.17 18.01 11.87
CA ASP A 8 -30.69 18.54 13.13
C ASP A 8 -30.66 20.07 13.03
N VAL A 9 -31.73 20.70 13.49
CA VAL A 9 -31.92 22.15 13.46
C VAL A 9 -30.79 22.88 14.21
N ALA A 10 -30.21 22.28 15.25
CA ALA A 10 -29.08 22.86 15.97
C ALA A 10 -27.82 22.91 15.09
N SER A 11 -27.54 21.86 14.34
CA SER A 11 -26.44 21.83 13.34
C SER A 11 -26.62 22.90 12.26
N GLU A 12 -27.86 23.09 11.78
CA GLU A 12 -28.16 24.11 10.78
C GLU A 12 -28.01 25.55 11.32
N ILE A 13 -28.34 25.79 12.59
CA ILE A 13 -28.08 27.08 13.25
C ILE A 13 -26.58 27.36 13.31
N LYS A 14 -25.76 26.36 13.68
CA LYS A 14 -24.29 26.49 13.74
C LYS A 14 -23.67 26.86 12.40
N LYS A 15 -24.13 26.21 11.31
CA LYS A 15 -23.70 26.54 9.94
C LYS A 15 -24.02 27.99 9.55
N LEU A 16 -25.00 28.62 10.18
CA LEU A 16 -25.43 30.00 9.90
C LEU A 16 -24.87 31.03 10.89
N VAL A 17 -24.06 30.64 11.89
CA VAL A 17 -23.45 31.56 12.87
C VAL A 17 -22.74 32.74 12.22
N PRO A 18 -21.96 32.59 11.12
CA PRO A 18 -21.32 33.72 10.47
C PRO A 18 -22.29 34.75 9.86
N VAL A 19 -23.52 34.35 9.55
CA VAL A 19 -24.58 35.22 9.00
C VAL A 19 -25.45 35.80 10.12
N LEU A 20 -25.82 34.97 11.11
CA LEU A 20 -26.71 35.34 12.21
C LEU A 20 -26.01 36.17 13.30
N GLY A 21 -24.71 35.96 13.49
CA GLY A 21 -23.95 36.42 14.65
C GLY A 21 -24.12 35.48 15.85
N LYS A 22 -23.05 35.31 16.65
CA LYS A 22 -22.99 34.34 17.76
C LYS A 22 -24.14 34.48 18.76
N GLU A 23 -24.45 35.71 19.18
CA GLU A 23 -25.51 35.94 20.17
C GLU A 23 -26.90 35.60 19.66
N ASN A 24 -27.22 35.95 18.41
CA ASN A 24 -28.52 35.65 17.81
C ASN A 24 -28.66 34.16 17.54
N ALA A 25 -27.60 33.51 17.03
CA ALA A 25 -27.58 32.07 16.83
C ALA A 25 -27.86 31.31 18.14
N LEU A 26 -27.21 31.72 19.24
CA LEU A 26 -27.43 31.13 20.57
C LEU A 26 -28.88 31.34 21.06
N LYS A 27 -29.44 32.56 20.87
CA LYS A 27 -30.84 32.85 21.22
C LYS A 27 -31.82 31.99 20.42
N ILE A 28 -31.56 31.79 19.12
CA ILE A 28 -32.39 30.97 18.24
C ILE A 28 -32.30 29.49 18.64
N GLU A 29 -31.09 29.01 18.95
CA GLU A 29 -30.87 27.63 19.42
C GLU A 29 -31.59 27.37 20.75
N GLN A 30 -31.47 28.29 21.72
CA GLN A 30 -32.21 28.22 22.99
C GLN A 30 -33.72 28.23 22.77
N ALA A 31 -34.22 29.11 21.90
CA ALA A 31 -35.63 29.19 21.56
C ALA A 31 -36.15 27.90 20.92
N TYR A 32 -35.35 27.21 20.11
CA TYR A 32 -35.71 25.92 19.52
C TYR A 32 -35.71 24.78 20.56
N LEU A 33 -34.70 24.73 21.42
CA LEU A 33 -34.54 23.67 22.42
C LEU A 33 -35.58 23.76 23.55
N LEU A 34 -35.92 24.99 23.97
CA LEU A 34 -36.82 25.25 25.10
C LEU A 34 -38.25 25.59 24.66
N GLY A 35 -38.47 25.85 23.37
CA GLY A 35 -39.76 26.25 22.82
C GLY A 35 -40.76 25.11 22.70
N ASP A 36 -42.05 25.47 22.67
CA ASP A 36 -43.12 24.56 22.31
C ASP A 36 -43.12 24.24 20.80
N GLU A 37 -44.02 23.36 20.35
CA GLU A 37 -44.07 22.94 18.95
C GLU A 37 -44.35 24.09 17.97
N GLU A 38 -45.08 25.12 18.41
CA GLU A 38 -45.33 26.31 17.59
C GLU A 38 -44.06 27.17 17.45
N MET A 39 -43.34 27.39 18.55
CA MET A 39 -42.08 28.12 18.56
C MET A 39 -41.01 27.41 17.72
N LYS A 40 -40.90 26.08 17.83
CA LYS A 40 -39.98 25.28 16.99
C LYS A 40 -40.28 25.43 15.51
N LYS A 41 -41.56 25.40 15.13
CA LYS A 41 -41.98 25.60 13.74
C LYS A 41 -41.60 27.00 13.23
N ARG A 42 -41.83 28.04 14.04
CA ARG A 42 -41.42 29.42 13.72
C ARG A 42 -39.90 29.55 13.55
N VAL A 43 -39.12 28.88 14.40
CA VAL A 43 -37.65 28.87 14.26
C VAL A 43 -37.22 28.18 12.96
N ILE A 44 -37.85 27.06 12.58
CA ILE A 44 -37.55 26.38 11.31
C ILE A 44 -37.89 27.30 10.12
N GLU A 45 -39.07 27.93 10.10
CA GLU A 45 -39.48 28.86 9.04
C GLU A 45 -38.54 30.09 8.94
N MET A 46 -38.11 30.61 10.08
CA MET A 46 -37.10 31.68 10.15
C MET A 46 -35.76 31.22 9.58
N LEU A 47 -35.29 30.01 9.93
CA LEU A 47 -34.05 29.46 9.42
C LEU A 47 -34.10 29.24 7.91
N ASP A 48 -35.22 28.74 7.38
CA ASP A 48 -35.41 28.61 5.93
C ASP A 48 -35.39 29.96 5.23
N SER A 49 -35.95 31.00 5.85
CA SER A 49 -35.89 32.38 5.34
C SER A 49 -34.46 32.93 5.34
N VAL A 50 -33.72 32.71 6.42
CA VAL A 50 -32.30 33.12 6.54
C VAL A 50 -31.44 32.34 5.53
N LYS A 51 -31.68 31.04 5.35
CA LYS A 51 -31.02 30.23 4.32
C LYS A 51 -31.33 30.74 2.93
N ALA A 52 -32.58 31.02 2.61
CA ALA A 52 -32.96 31.58 1.33
C ALA A 52 -32.27 32.92 1.06
N ALA A 53 -32.17 33.78 2.07
CA ALA A 53 -31.42 35.04 1.99
C ALA A 53 -29.90 34.82 1.83
N ALA A 54 -29.33 33.86 2.57
CA ALA A 54 -27.91 33.51 2.46
C ALA A 54 -27.57 32.89 1.09
N TYR A 55 -28.44 32.04 0.55
CA TYR A 55 -28.29 31.43 -0.78
C TYR A 55 -28.58 32.39 -1.94
N ALA A 56 -29.15 33.58 -1.67
CA ALA A 56 -29.22 34.65 -2.65
C ALA A 56 -27.85 35.30 -2.91
N ASP A 57 -26.89 35.16 -1.98
CA ASP A 57 -25.49 35.52 -2.19
C ASP A 57 -24.80 34.47 -3.09
N GLU A 58 -24.32 34.89 -4.26
CA GLU A 58 -23.64 34.01 -5.22
C GLU A 58 -22.43 33.28 -4.63
N SER A 59 -21.75 33.87 -3.63
CA SER A 59 -20.58 33.27 -2.98
C SER A 59 -20.92 32.13 -2.00
N LEU A 60 -22.20 32.02 -1.61
CA LEU A 60 -22.73 30.96 -0.74
C LEU A 60 -23.59 29.97 -1.53
N LYS A 61 -24.11 30.39 -2.69
CA LYS A 61 -24.88 29.56 -3.61
C LYS A 61 -24.06 28.37 -4.11
N ASN A 62 -24.49 27.15 -3.78
CA ASN A 62 -23.80 25.89 -4.05
C ASN A 62 -22.42 25.70 -3.35
N ALA A 63 -22.08 26.56 -2.38
CA ALA A 63 -20.85 26.42 -1.61
C ALA A 63 -21.04 25.47 -0.42
N VAL A 64 -19.95 24.86 0.04
CA VAL A 64 -19.95 24.08 1.26
C VAL A 64 -20.06 25.04 2.45
N LEU A 65 -21.10 24.90 3.26
CA LEU A 65 -21.31 25.72 4.46
C LEU A 65 -21.01 24.90 5.71
N LEU A 66 -19.89 25.22 6.36
CA LEU A 66 -19.51 24.70 7.67
C LEU A 66 -19.34 25.85 8.65
N GLU A 67 -19.51 25.57 9.93
CA GLU A 67 -19.12 26.49 10.99
C GLU A 67 -17.61 26.74 10.89
N ALA A 68 -17.24 28.02 10.83
CA ALA A 68 -15.84 28.42 10.89
C ALA A 68 -15.43 28.59 12.36
N PRO A 69 -14.14 28.38 12.72
CA PRO A 69 -13.64 28.73 14.05
C PRO A 69 -13.85 30.22 14.37
N SER A 70 -13.51 30.66 15.57
CA SER A 70 -13.40 32.11 15.82
C SER A 70 -12.04 32.62 15.34
N ARG A 71 -11.93 33.94 15.11
CA ARG A 71 -10.65 34.57 14.73
C ARG A 71 -9.58 34.31 15.80
N GLU A 72 -9.97 34.35 17.07
CA GLU A 72 -9.07 34.08 18.21
C GLU A 72 -8.54 32.65 18.17
N THR A 73 -9.41 31.66 17.96
CA THR A 73 -8.99 30.24 17.83
C THR A 73 -8.13 30.02 16.59
N ALA A 74 -8.44 30.66 15.47
CA ALA A 74 -7.69 30.49 14.23
C ALA A 74 -6.32 31.18 14.22
N SER A 75 -6.12 32.19 15.07
CA SER A 75 -4.90 33.00 15.12
C SER A 75 -4.00 32.66 16.31
N CYS A 76 -4.21 31.51 16.98
CA CYS A 76 -3.49 31.15 18.21
C CYS A 76 -2.06 30.64 17.97
N GLY A 77 -1.74 30.21 16.74
CA GLY A 77 -0.41 29.72 16.36
C GLY A 77 0.49 30.76 15.70
N ASP A 78 1.60 30.31 15.12
CA ASP A 78 2.60 31.17 14.47
C ASP A 78 3.08 30.66 13.09
N ILE A 79 2.56 29.53 12.61
CA ILE A 79 2.84 28.94 11.29
C ILE A 79 1.64 29.18 10.37
N PHE A 80 1.76 30.00 9.34
CA PHE A 80 0.62 30.28 8.47
C PHE A 80 0.29 29.08 7.57
N ALA A 81 -0.89 28.49 7.77
CA ALA A 81 -1.35 27.38 6.95
C ALA A 81 -2.21 27.83 5.77
N GLY A 82 -3.05 28.85 5.94
CA GLY A 82 -3.95 29.31 4.88
C GLY A 82 -5.01 30.28 5.39
N THR A 83 -6.03 30.56 4.58
CA THR A 83 -7.13 31.48 4.93
C THR A 83 -8.41 30.70 5.20
N VAL A 84 -9.04 30.92 6.35
CA VAL A 84 -10.34 30.31 6.69
C VAL A 84 -11.41 30.80 5.73
N LEU A 85 -12.23 29.88 5.25
CA LEU A 85 -13.34 30.16 4.35
C LEU A 85 -14.70 29.96 5.03
N TYR A 86 -15.68 30.72 4.57
CA TYR A 86 -17.10 30.45 4.77
C TYR A 86 -17.82 30.50 3.43
N GLY A 87 -18.20 29.33 2.91
CA GLY A 87 -18.50 29.18 1.49
C GLY A 87 -17.28 29.58 0.66
N GLN A 88 -17.43 30.55 -0.25
CA GLN A 88 -16.32 31.11 -1.02
C GLN A 88 -15.72 32.39 -0.40
N LYS A 89 -16.28 32.88 0.72
CA LYS A 89 -15.79 34.12 1.37
C LYS A 89 -14.55 33.81 2.20
N ARG A 90 -13.49 34.58 1.96
CA ARG A 90 -12.27 34.59 2.80
C ARG A 90 -12.55 35.36 4.08
N LEU A 91 -12.31 34.73 5.22
CA LEU A 91 -12.54 35.35 6.53
C LEU A 91 -11.25 35.96 7.12
N TYR A 92 -10.33 35.12 7.58
CA TYR A 92 -9.09 35.53 8.27
C TYR A 92 -8.03 34.40 8.17
N PRO A 93 -6.75 34.70 8.41
CA PRO A 93 -5.69 33.68 8.36
C PRO A 93 -5.87 32.61 9.44
N PHE A 94 -5.44 31.38 9.13
CA PHE A 94 -5.32 30.27 10.05
C PHE A 94 -3.83 29.98 10.32
N LEU A 95 -3.44 30.03 11.58
CA LEU A 95 -2.09 29.82 12.07
C LEU A 95 -2.04 28.54 12.91
N LEU A 96 -1.19 27.59 12.51
CA LEU A 96 -0.88 26.39 13.28
C LEU A 96 0.10 26.74 14.41
N ASP A 97 -0.15 26.22 15.61
CA ASP A 97 0.83 26.23 16.69
C ASP A 97 1.90 25.17 16.41
N ARG A 98 3.19 25.49 16.63
CA ARG A 98 4.29 24.55 16.33
C ARG A 98 4.15 23.21 17.04
N ASN A 99 3.59 23.18 18.25
CA ASN A 99 3.43 21.94 19.01
C ASN A 99 2.35 21.03 18.41
N MET A 100 1.52 21.52 17.48
CA MET A 100 0.57 20.68 16.74
C MET A 100 1.31 19.70 15.81
N PHE A 101 2.52 20.02 15.34
CA PHE A 101 3.33 19.10 14.54
C PHE A 101 3.81 17.89 15.34
N LEU A 102 3.94 18.00 16.67
CA LEU A 102 4.23 16.86 17.57
C LEU A 102 3.07 15.87 17.69
N THR A 103 1.97 16.13 16.98
CA THR A 103 0.87 15.17 16.80
C THR A 103 0.60 14.95 15.32
N HIS A 104 1.63 15.12 14.49
CA HIS A 104 1.65 14.90 13.04
C HIS A 104 0.58 15.67 12.24
N LEU A 105 0.76 15.65 10.93
CA LEU A 105 -0.15 16.30 9.99
C LEU A 105 -0.33 15.41 8.75
N GLY A 106 -1.56 14.99 8.47
CA GLY A 106 -1.91 14.23 7.27
C GLY A 106 -2.50 15.11 6.19
N ILE A 107 -2.01 15.00 4.94
CA ILE A 107 -2.52 15.74 3.77
C ILE A 107 -3.01 14.76 2.72
N PHE A 108 -4.30 14.82 2.41
CA PHE A 108 -4.99 13.93 1.49
C PHE A 108 -5.62 14.68 0.34
N GLY A 109 -5.64 14.08 -0.84
CA GLY A 109 -6.26 14.68 -2.02
C GLY A 109 -5.85 14.01 -3.32
N SER A 110 -6.67 14.13 -4.35
CA SER A 110 -6.38 13.59 -5.67
C SER A 110 -5.16 14.28 -6.31
N SER A 111 -4.58 13.67 -7.35
CA SER A 111 -3.48 14.30 -8.09
C SER A 111 -3.90 15.67 -8.66
N GLY A 112 -3.00 16.65 -8.59
CA GLY A 112 -3.24 18.00 -9.13
C GLY A 112 -4.00 18.98 -8.23
N TYR A 113 -4.55 18.56 -7.09
CA TYR A 113 -5.36 19.45 -6.23
C TYR A 113 -4.58 20.32 -5.25
N GLY A 114 -3.25 20.20 -5.20
CA GLY A 114 -2.40 21.11 -4.44
C GLY A 114 -1.75 20.54 -3.18
N LYS A 115 -1.77 19.22 -2.94
CA LYS A 115 -1.10 18.60 -1.76
C LYS A 115 0.34 19.09 -1.55
N THR A 116 1.18 18.91 -2.56
CA THR A 116 2.59 19.35 -2.54
C THR A 116 2.72 20.87 -2.41
N ASN A 117 1.74 21.64 -2.92
CA ASN A 117 1.71 23.09 -2.72
C ASN A 117 1.49 23.47 -1.24
N VAL A 118 0.60 22.75 -0.53
CA VAL A 118 0.43 22.92 0.92
C VAL A 118 1.75 22.64 1.63
N VAL A 119 2.44 21.55 1.29
CA VAL A 119 3.75 21.24 1.87
C VAL A 119 4.78 22.33 1.60
N HIS A 120 4.89 22.85 0.37
CA HIS A 120 5.83 23.94 0.08
C HIS A 120 5.61 25.17 0.97
N ASN A 121 4.35 25.57 1.18
CA ASN A 121 4.04 26.69 2.06
C ASN A 121 4.43 26.37 3.51
N LEU A 122 4.07 25.18 4.02
CA LEU A 122 4.44 24.76 5.37
C LEU A 122 5.96 24.70 5.56
N VAL A 123 6.71 24.19 4.58
CA VAL A 123 8.18 24.14 4.62
C VAL A 123 8.77 25.55 4.69
N ARG A 124 8.23 26.51 3.92
CA ARG A 124 8.67 27.91 3.98
C ARG A 124 8.44 28.50 5.37
N GLU A 125 7.23 28.37 5.91
CA GLU A 125 6.86 28.89 7.23
C GLU A 125 7.68 28.24 8.37
N LEU A 126 7.87 26.93 8.32
CA LEU A 126 8.71 26.20 9.27
C LEU A 126 10.16 26.67 9.22
N SER A 127 10.69 26.92 8.01
CA SER A 127 12.05 27.44 7.82
C SER A 127 12.21 28.84 8.39
N GLU A 128 11.26 29.74 8.13
CA GLU A 128 11.25 31.10 8.73
C GLU A 128 11.27 31.04 10.27
N LYS A 129 10.68 29.98 10.83
CA LYS A 129 10.65 29.68 12.27
C LYS A 129 11.85 28.88 12.78
N SER A 130 12.87 28.68 11.94
CA SER A 130 14.09 27.93 12.26
C SER A 130 13.86 26.46 12.62
N VAL A 131 12.76 25.88 12.13
CA VAL A 131 12.47 24.45 12.28
C VAL A 131 13.08 23.70 11.09
N PRO A 132 14.01 22.75 11.32
CA PRO A 132 14.60 21.98 10.25
C PRO A 132 13.57 21.01 9.66
N VAL A 133 13.69 20.73 8.36
CA VAL A 133 12.79 19.84 7.64
C VAL A 133 13.59 18.78 6.88
N LEU A 134 13.19 17.51 7.00
CA LEU A 134 13.70 16.41 6.19
C LEU A 134 12.59 15.91 5.26
N ILE A 135 12.81 15.92 3.95
CA ILE A 135 11.81 15.58 2.95
C ILE A 135 12.25 14.32 2.21
N PHE A 136 11.43 13.26 2.31
CA PHE A 136 11.57 12.06 1.48
C PHE A 136 10.72 12.25 0.22
N ASP A 137 11.34 12.69 -0.88
CA ASP A 137 10.68 12.89 -2.16
C ASP A 137 10.63 11.57 -2.94
N PHE A 138 9.47 10.93 -2.91
CA PHE A 138 9.32 9.54 -3.31
C PHE A 138 9.58 9.28 -4.82
N SER A 139 9.06 10.12 -5.73
CA SER A 139 9.10 9.79 -7.16
C SER A 139 9.11 10.97 -8.14
N LYS A 140 8.85 12.21 -7.70
CA LYS A 140 8.51 13.30 -8.64
C LYS A 140 9.48 14.46 -8.63
N ARG A 141 10.51 14.46 -7.78
CA ARG A 141 11.51 15.54 -7.69
C ARG A 141 10.81 16.90 -7.52
N ASN A 142 9.75 16.92 -6.73
CA ASN A 142 8.87 18.06 -6.57
C ASN A 142 9.50 19.19 -5.75
N TYR A 143 10.53 18.88 -4.96
CA TYR A 143 11.02 19.80 -3.92
C TYR A 143 12.31 20.53 -4.27
N ARG A 144 13.07 20.09 -5.28
CA ARG A 144 14.35 20.72 -5.67
C ARG A 144 14.20 22.19 -6.05
N ASP A 145 13.07 22.58 -6.62
CA ASP A 145 12.80 23.95 -7.06
C ASP A 145 12.65 24.93 -5.87
N LEU A 146 12.56 24.43 -4.63
CA LEU A 146 12.60 25.27 -3.42
C LEU A 146 13.87 26.12 -3.34
N ILE A 147 14.97 25.72 -3.98
CA ILE A 147 16.20 26.53 -4.00
C ILE A 147 16.04 27.86 -4.75
N ASN A 148 15.06 27.97 -5.65
CA ASN A 148 14.80 29.21 -6.35
C ASN A 148 14.12 30.26 -5.47
N ILE A 149 13.66 29.87 -4.28
CA ILE A 149 13.14 30.81 -3.28
C ILE A 149 14.35 31.44 -2.56
N PRO A 150 14.61 32.75 -2.74
CA PRO A 150 15.83 33.39 -2.24
C PRO A 150 16.05 33.20 -0.73
N GLU A 151 14.98 33.23 0.06
CA GLU A 151 15.03 33.09 1.51
C GLU A 151 15.35 31.65 1.97
N LEU A 152 15.11 30.65 1.10
CA LEU A 152 15.35 29.23 1.41
C LEU A 152 16.67 28.72 0.86
N LYS A 153 17.22 29.35 -0.18
CA LYS A 153 18.37 28.88 -0.95
C LYS A 153 19.54 28.37 -0.11
N GLU A 154 19.99 29.14 0.89
CA GLU A 154 21.13 28.79 1.75
C GLU A 154 20.84 27.68 2.79
N ARG A 155 19.56 27.37 2.98
CA ARG A 155 19.07 26.35 3.92
C ARG A 155 18.78 25.02 3.23
N VAL A 156 18.50 25.03 1.93
CA VAL A 156 18.19 23.84 1.15
C VAL A 156 19.45 23.03 0.87
N GLN A 157 19.41 21.75 1.19
CA GLN A 157 20.39 20.75 0.76
C GLN A 157 19.66 19.59 0.07
N ILE A 158 20.18 19.16 -1.07
CA ILE A 158 19.54 18.15 -1.92
C ILE A 158 20.49 16.98 -2.06
N PHE A 159 19.97 15.77 -1.85
CA PHE A 159 20.65 14.51 -2.09
C PHE A 159 19.86 13.68 -3.10
N THR A 160 20.53 13.16 -4.11
CA THR A 160 19.97 12.31 -5.16
C THR A 160 20.28 10.85 -4.87
N ILE A 161 19.31 10.11 -4.32
CA ILE A 161 19.53 8.76 -3.79
C ILE A 161 19.63 7.74 -4.93
N GLY A 162 20.81 7.14 -5.11
CA GLY A 162 21.09 6.23 -6.24
C GLY A 162 21.43 6.95 -7.55
N ARG A 163 21.71 8.26 -7.49
CA ARG A 163 22.22 9.07 -8.60
C ARG A 163 23.43 9.89 -8.17
N ASN A 164 24.21 10.35 -9.14
CA ASN A 164 25.51 10.98 -8.90
C ASN A 164 25.49 12.51 -8.93
N ALA A 165 24.32 13.16 -9.06
CA ALA A 165 24.25 14.62 -9.10
C ALA A 165 24.62 15.24 -7.74
N SER A 166 24.05 14.71 -6.66
CA SER A 166 24.45 15.01 -5.28
C SER A 166 24.32 13.71 -4.47
N PRO A 167 25.34 12.83 -4.51
CA PRO A 167 25.20 11.48 -3.99
C PRO A 167 24.98 11.46 -2.48
N PHE A 168 24.26 10.44 -2.01
CA PHE A 168 24.02 10.18 -0.59
C PHE A 168 24.71 8.88 -0.18
N LYS A 169 25.35 8.90 0.98
CA LYS A 169 26.03 7.75 1.57
C LYS A 169 25.45 7.48 2.95
N PHE A 170 25.11 6.23 3.23
CA PHE A 170 24.49 5.83 4.49
C PHE A 170 24.73 4.34 4.74
N ASN A 171 25.32 3.99 5.89
CA ASN A 171 25.44 2.60 6.30
C ASN A 171 24.27 2.19 7.21
N PRO A 172 23.32 1.35 6.75
CA PRO A 172 22.19 0.91 7.57
C PRO A 172 22.59 -0.11 8.66
N LEU A 173 23.84 -0.59 8.64
CA LEU A 173 24.41 -1.44 9.67
C LEU A 173 25.30 -0.68 10.65
N TYR A 174 25.34 0.65 10.55
CA TYR A 174 25.93 1.52 11.56
C TYR A 174 24.81 2.03 12.49
N PRO A 175 24.62 1.44 13.69
CA PRO A 175 23.61 1.90 14.64
C PRO A 175 23.94 3.31 15.15
N PRO A 176 22.95 4.08 15.64
CA PRO A 176 23.24 5.31 16.35
C PRO A 176 24.15 5.04 17.55
N GLU A 177 25.08 5.94 17.83
CA GLU A 177 25.96 5.82 18.99
C GLU A 177 25.14 5.70 20.27
N GLY A 178 25.43 4.70 21.11
CA GLY A 178 24.68 4.41 22.34
C GLY A 178 23.58 3.35 22.20
N VAL A 179 23.27 2.90 20.98
CA VAL A 179 22.31 1.79 20.75
C VAL A 179 23.05 0.45 20.75
N GLU A 180 22.49 -0.53 21.46
CA GLU A 180 23.03 -1.89 21.51
C GLU A 180 22.92 -2.59 20.15
N ILE A 181 24.00 -3.19 19.68
CA ILE A 181 24.06 -3.88 18.37
C ILE A 181 22.97 -4.97 18.28
N SER A 182 22.74 -5.70 19.38
CA SER A 182 21.75 -6.78 19.43
C SER A 182 20.31 -6.29 19.27
N GLN A 183 20.02 -5.04 19.68
CA GLN A 183 18.74 -4.38 19.44
C GLN A 183 18.63 -3.99 17.97
N TRP A 184 19.65 -3.30 17.45
CA TRP A 184 19.67 -2.82 16.06
C TRP A 184 19.56 -3.95 15.03
N ILE A 185 20.18 -5.10 15.28
CA ILE A 185 20.05 -6.30 14.42
C ILE A 185 18.58 -6.74 14.30
N LYS A 186 17.81 -6.68 15.39
CA LYS A 186 16.40 -7.08 15.41
C LYS A 186 15.54 -6.07 14.67
N GLU A 187 15.73 -4.79 14.96
CA GLU A 187 15.02 -3.69 14.30
C GLU A 187 15.29 -3.68 12.78
N PHE A 188 16.55 -3.83 12.38
CA PHE A 188 16.92 -3.97 10.97
C PHE A 188 16.19 -5.16 10.33
N ALA A 189 16.22 -6.34 10.96
CA ALA A 189 15.60 -7.54 10.37
C ALA A 189 14.08 -7.39 10.26
N GLU A 190 13.42 -6.73 11.20
CA GLU A 190 11.99 -6.43 11.15
C GLU A 190 11.64 -5.43 10.05
N ILE A 191 12.43 -4.37 9.90
CA ILE A 191 12.27 -3.39 8.81
C ILE A 191 12.51 -4.04 7.45
N PHE A 192 13.54 -4.87 7.35
CA PHE A 192 13.88 -5.58 6.12
C PHE A 192 12.78 -6.58 5.73
N ASP A 193 12.19 -7.29 6.70
CA ASP A 193 11.00 -8.14 6.49
C ASP A 193 9.79 -7.31 6.07
N HIS A 194 9.56 -6.15 6.70
CA HIS A 194 8.44 -5.29 6.38
C HIS A 194 8.53 -4.69 4.96
N ALA A 195 9.71 -4.19 4.57
CA ALA A 195 9.91 -3.58 3.26
C ALA A 195 9.80 -4.60 2.11
N TYR A 196 10.35 -5.80 2.30
CA TYR A 196 10.48 -6.82 1.23
C TYR A 196 9.54 -8.01 1.35
N TRP A 197 8.71 -8.09 2.40
CA TRP A 197 7.80 -9.21 2.67
C TRP A 197 8.53 -10.56 2.72
N LEU A 198 9.45 -10.73 3.67
CA LEU A 198 10.20 -11.99 3.80
C LEU A 198 9.40 -13.10 4.50
N LEU A 199 8.19 -12.80 4.96
CA LEU A 199 7.18 -13.72 5.51
C LEU A 199 7.74 -14.54 6.69
N GLY A 200 8.55 -13.91 7.54
CA GLY A 200 9.12 -14.50 8.76
C GLY A 200 10.27 -15.48 8.53
N GLY A 201 10.17 -16.38 7.55
CA GLY A 201 11.21 -17.36 7.22
C GLY A 201 12.50 -16.70 6.73
N GLY A 202 12.40 -15.76 5.77
CA GLY A 202 13.55 -14.99 5.33
C GLY A 202 14.08 -14.05 6.42
N ARG A 203 13.21 -13.49 7.27
CA ARG A 203 13.62 -12.69 8.44
C ARG A 203 14.52 -13.48 9.39
N HIS A 204 14.19 -14.74 9.67
CA HIS A 204 15.02 -15.60 10.50
C HIS A 204 16.43 -15.80 9.91
N ILE A 205 16.53 -15.98 8.59
CA ILE A 205 17.82 -16.07 7.91
C ILE A 205 18.59 -14.75 8.02
N ILE A 206 17.94 -13.60 7.80
CA ILE A 206 18.56 -12.28 7.93
C ILE A 206 19.12 -12.07 9.36
N LEU A 207 18.38 -12.42 10.41
CA LEU A 207 18.88 -12.36 11.79
C LEU A 207 20.15 -13.20 12.00
N LYS A 208 20.14 -14.45 11.51
CA LYS A 208 21.29 -15.38 11.59
C LYS A 208 22.51 -14.82 10.83
N VAL A 209 22.29 -14.21 9.68
CA VAL A 209 23.34 -13.61 8.85
C VAL A 209 23.91 -12.36 9.52
N LEU A 210 23.07 -11.47 10.02
CA LEU A 210 23.51 -10.26 10.72
C LEU A 210 24.39 -10.63 11.93
N ASP A 211 23.99 -11.59 12.76
CA ASP A 211 24.81 -12.04 13.90
C ASP A 211 26.21 -12.52 13.46
N LYS A 212 26.33 -13.24 12.34
CA LYS A 212 27.62 -13.64 11.78
C LYS A 212 28.44 -12.44 11.30
N VAL A 213 27.78 -11.52 10.61
CA VAL A 213 28.40 -10.33 9.98
C VAL A 213 28.93 -9.36 11.06
N TYR A 214 28.17 -9.11 12.13
CA TYR A 214 28.61 -8.26 13.24
C TYR A 214 29.68 -8.91 14.13
N LYS A 215 29.79 -10.24 14.18
CA LYS A 215 30.90 -10.92 14.88
C LYS A 215 32.24 -10.78 14.16
N ASN A 216 32.23 -10.53 12.86
CA ASN A 216 33.42 -10.38 12.03
C ASN A 216 33.29 -9.18 11.06
N PRO A 217 33.23 -7.93 11.56
CA PRO A 217 32.91 -6.75 10.74
C PRO A 217 34.05 -6.26 9.84
N LYS A 218 35.20 -6.94 9.85
CA LYS A 218 36.43 -6.54 9.16
C LYS A 218 36.20 -6.28 7.65
N PRO A 219 36.85 -5.26 7.06
CA PRO A 219 37.94 -4.45 7.61
C PRO A 219 37.51 -3.25 8.47
N PHE A 220 36.21 -3.01 8.63
CA PHE A 220 35.68 -1.85 9.35
C PHE A 220 35.19 -2.21 10.76
N ASP A 221 34.90 -1.19 11.58
CA ASP A 221 34.30 -1.38 12.91
C ASP A 221 32.84 -1.86 12.81
N TYR A 222 32.15 -1.48 11.74
CA TYR A 222 30.79 -1.90 11.44
C TYR A 222 30.72 -2.50 10.03
N PRO A 223 29.93 -3.56 9.86
CA PRO A 223 29.79 -4.20 8.56
C PRO A 223 29.08 -3.27 7.58
N GLN A 224 29.33 -3.46 6.29
CA GLN A 224 28.57 -2.82 5.23
C GLN A 224 27.44 -3.74 4.74
N LEU A 225 26.43 -3.19 4.07
CA LEU A 225 25.29 -3.96 3.59
C LEU A 225 25.68 -5.15 2.69
N ARG A 226 26.76 -5.01 1.88
CA ARG A 226 27.29 -6.08 1.03
C ARG A 226 27.77 -7.31 1.81
N ALA A 227 28.18 -7.14 3.06
CA ALA A 227 28.60 -8.27 3.90
C ALA A 227 27.47 -9.27 4.13
N ILE A 228 26.22 -8.80 4.22
CA ILE A 228 25.04 -9.68 4.31
C ILE A 228 24.93 -10.56 3.05
N LYS A 229 25.15 -9.96 1.87
CA LYS A 229 25.08 -10.67 0.60
C LYS A 229 26.13 -11.77 0.52
N TYR A 230 27.39 -11.46 0.85
CA TYR A 230 28.46 -12.46 0.83
C TYR A 230 28.17 -13.66 1.74
N VAL A 231 27.69 -13.41 2.96
CA VAL A 231 27.36 -14.50 3.90
C VAL A 231 26.14 -15.30 3.45
N LEU A 232 25.17 -14.69 2.76
CA LEU A 232 24.05 -15.40 2.16
C LEU A 232 24.49 -16.31 1.00
N ASP A 233 25.38 -15.83 0.13
CA ASP A 233 25.92 -16.61 -0.99
C ASP A 233 26.73 -17.84 -0.49
N GLU A 234 27.46 -17.68 0.63
CA GLU A 234 28.12 -18.80 1.32
C GLU A 234 27.12 -19.81 1.86
N LEU A 235 26.05 -19.34 2.53
CA LEU A 235 25.00 -20.21 3.05
C LEU A 235 24.25 -20.95 1.94
N GLU A 236 24.05 -20.36 0.77
CA GLU A 236 23.40 -21.03 -0.36
C GLU A 236 24.21 -22.24 -0.85
N SER A 237 25.55 -22.16 -0.74
CA SER A 237 26.48 -23.22 -1.14
C SER A 237 26.55 -24.39 -0.15
N ASP A 238 26.01 -24.22 1.06
CA ASP A 238 25.97 -25.26 2.09
C ASP A 238 24.88 -26.32 1.83
N LYS A 239 25.06 -27.52 2.42
CA LYS A 239 24.05 -28.59 2.39
C LYS A 239 22.87 -28.27 3.32
N ASN A 240 22.03 -27.31 2.94
CA ASN A 240 20.83 -26.92 3.67
C ASN A 240 19.61 -27.75 3.26
N SER A 241 18.57 -27.77 4.10
CA SER A 241 17.28 -28.36 3.73
C SER A 241 16.62 -27.60 2.58
N ALA A 242 15.71 -28.24 1.82
CA ALA A 242 15.00 -27.57 0.73
C ALA A 242 14.22 -26.33 1.20
N ARG A 243 13.63 -26.40 2.40
CA ARG A 243 12.89 -25.29 3.01
C ARG A 243 13.81 -24.11 3.38
N GLU A 244 14.95 -24.40 4.00
CA GLU A 244 15.92 -23.36 4.39
C GLU A 244 16.54 -22.69 3.16
N ARG A 245 16.83 -23.44 2.09
CA ARG A 245 17.27 -22.86 0.81
C ARG A 245 16.26 -21.86 0.24
N ASN A 246 14.97 -22.18 0.27
CA ASN A 246 13.94 -21.24 -0.18
C ASN A 246 13.93 -19.94 0.65
N TRP A 247 14.14 -20.03 1.97
CA TRP A 247 14.24 -18.85 2.82
C TRP A 247 15.51 -18.04 2.58
N ILE A 248 16.64 -18.69 2.30
CA ILE A 248 17.89 -18.02 1.90
C ILE A 248 17.66 -17.23 0.60
N VAL A 249 17.08 -17.87 -0.43
CA VAL A 249 16.77 -17.20 -1.70
C VAL A 249 15.82 -16.01 -1.49
N THR A 250 14.79 -16.17 -0.65
CA THR A 250 13.89 -15.06 -0.28
C THR A 250 14.64 -13.90 0.39
N ALA A 251 15.58 -14.18 1.28
CA ALA A 251 16.41 -13.18 1.96
C ALA A 251 17.45 -12.51 1.04
N GLN A 252 17.91 -13.22 -0.01
CA GLN A 252 18.94 -12.76 -0.94
C GLN A 252 18.39 -11.80 -2.01
N ARG A 253 17.17 -12.04 -2.52
CA ARG A 253 16.53 -11.23 -3.58
C ARG A 253 16.58 -9.71 -3.33
N PRO A 254 16.25 -9.19 -2.13
CA PRO A 254 16.36 -7.74 -1.87
C PRO A 254 17.78 -7.19 -2.06
N LEU A 255 18.80 -7.97 -1.69
CA LEU A 255 20.20 -7.57 -1.80
C LEU A 255 20.71 -7.58 -3.25
N GLU A 256 20.04 -8.29 -4.15
CA GLU A 256 20.31 -8.17 -5.58
C GLU A 256 20.03 -6.75 -6.07
N SER A 257 18.98 -6.09 -5.57
CA SER A 257 18.68 -4.69 -5.88
C SER A 257 19.56 -3.74 -5.08
N LEU A 258 19.58 -3.89 -3.75
CA LEU A 258 20.27 -2.96 -2.84
C LEU A 258 21.78 -2.92 -3.03
N CYS A 259 22.40 -3.98 -3.55
CA CYS A 259 23.84 -4.02 -3.82
C CYS A 259 24.19 -3.78 -5.30
N PHE A 260 23.23 -3.46 -6.16
CA PHE A 260 23.46 -3.29 -7.60
C PHE A 260 23.86 -1.86 -7.97
N ARG A 261 24.98 -1.73 -8.68
CA ARG A 261 25.49 -0.49 -9.30
C ARG A 261 25.34 0.75 -8.41
N GLU A 262 24.71 1.82 -8.92
CA GLU A 262 24.58 3.12 -8.24
C GLU A 262 23.75 3.03 -6.96
N THR A 263 22.71 2.18 -6.90
CA THR A 263 21.97 1.89 -5.66
C THR A 263 22.89 1.31 -4.58
N GLY A 264 23.74 0.36 -4.97
CA GLY A 264 24.74 -0.22 -4.08
C GLY A 264 25.73 0.79 -3.51
N GLN A 265 26.02 1.87 -4.25
CA GLN A 265 26.92 2.90 -3.77
C GLN A 265 26.34 3.70 -2.60
N ILE A 266 25.02 3.75 -2.42
CA ILE A 266 24.39 4.42 -1.27
C ILE A 266 24.90 3.79 0.05
N PHE A 267 24.94 2.47 0.07
CA PHE A 267 25.23 1.67 1.28
C PHE A 267 26.70 1.25 1.42
N ASP A 268 27.53 1.59 0.43
CA ASP A 268 28.96 1.28 0.40
C ASP A 268 29.76 2.42 1.06
N THR A 269 29.63 2.51 2.38
CA THR A 269 30.36 3.45 3.27
C THR A 269 30.47 2.83 4.67
N ASN A 270 31.44 3.26 5.48
CA ASN A 270 31.58 2.79 6.86
C ASN A 270 30.49 3.38 7.77
N LYS A 271 30.27 4.70 7.70
CA LYS A 271 29.22 5.40 8.47
C LYS A 271 28.21 6.10 7.55
N GLY A 272 28.70 6.99 6.68
CA GLY A 272 27.86 7.85 5.86
C GLY A 272 27.33 9.08 6.60
N ILE A 273 26.26 9.68 6.07
CA ILE A 273 25.64 10.91 6.59
C ILE A 273 24.79 10.59 7.81
N LEU A 274 25.03 11.29 8.93
CA LEU A 274 24.35 11.13 10.21
C LEU A 274 23.06 11.97 10.33
N PRO A 275 22.12 11.61 11.25
CA PRO A 275 20.88 12.38 11.45
C PRO A 275 21.09 13.83 11.88
N SER A 276 22.20 14.10 12.59
CA SER A 276 22.60 15.46 12.97
C SER A 276 22.70 16.40 11.76
N THR A 277 23.14 15.91 10.60
CA THR A 277 23.22 16.70 9.35
C THR A 277 21.87 17.25 8.90
N PHE A 278 20.76 16.60 9.26
CA PHE A 278 19.42 17.01 8.84
C PHE A 278 18.78 18.01 9.81
N PHE A 279 19.04 17.84 11.11
CA PHE A 279 18.30 18.53 12.16
C PHE A 279 19.14 19.58 12.91
N GLU A 280 20.47 19.53 12.83
CA GLU A 280 21.35 20.56 13.36
C GLU A 280 21.60 21.61 12.27
N GLY A 281 21.46 22.90 12.59
CA GLY A 281 21.72 23.99 11.64
C GLY A 281 20.53 24.46 10.78
N GLN A 282 19.28 24.15 11.17
CA GLN A 282 18.05 24.73 10.59
C GLN A 282 17.90 24.50 9.08
N LYS A 283 18.31 23.32 8.60
CA LYS A 283 18.34 22.94 7.19
C LYS A 283 17.01 22.43 6.67
N ILE A 284 16.80 22.56 5.36
CA ILE A 284 15.77 21.86 4.59
C ILE A 284 16.50 20.80 3.77
N THR A 285 16.39 19.55 4.17
CA THR A 285 17.04 18.41 3.51
C THR A 285 16.05 17.72 2.59
N ILE A 286 16.40 17.58 1.32
CA ILE A 286 15.58 16.86 0.32
C ILE A 286 16.32 15.59 -0.08
N LEU A 287 15.70 14.44 0.13
CA LEU A 287 16.18 13.13 -0.32
C LEU A 287 15.32 12.70 -1.51
N GLU A 288 15.89 12.80 -2.72
CA GLU A 288 15.21 12.40 -3.95
C GLU A 288 15.39 10.91 -4.20
N LEU A 289 14.30 10.16 -4.12
CA LEU A 289 14.32 8.71 -4.15
C LEU A 289 13.95 8.13 -5.53
N ASP A 290 13.66 8.97 -6.52
CA ASP A 290 12.97 8.61 -7.76
C ASP A 290 13.61 7.45 -8.56
N SER A 291 14.94 7.30 -8.48
CA SER A 291 15.72 6.24 -9.13
C SER A 291 15.59 4.85 -8.49
N LEU A 292 15.14 4.77 -7.24
CA LEU A 292 14.99 3.51 -6.52
C LEU A 292 13.70 2.77 -6.90
N THR A 293 13.71 1.44 -6.76
CA THR A 293 12.46 0.65 -6.86
C THR A 293 11.56 0.93 -5.65
N THR A 294 10.25 0.69 -5.76
CA THR A 294 9.30 0.95 -4.67
C THR A 294 9.71 0.29 -3.36
N ASN A 295 10.14 -0.98 -3.38
CA ASN A 295 10.56 -1.68 -2.15
C ASN A 295 11.86 -1.10 -1.58
N ASP A 296 12.81 -0.69 -2.43
CA ASP A 296 14.05 -0.06 -1.97
C ASP A 296 13.80 1.33 -1.38
N LYS A 297 12.85 2.08 -1.94
CA LYS A 297 12.36 3.36 -1.37
C LYS A 297 11.77 3.12 0.01
N THR A 298 10.87 2.15 0.13
CA THR A 298 10.25 1.76 1.40
C THR A 298 11.32 1.37 2.43
N PHE A 299 12.23 0.46 2.10
CA PHE A 299 13.32 0.06 2.99
C PHE A 299 14.16 1.26 3.44
N PHE A 300 14.60 2.10 2.51
CA PHE A 300 15.44 3.26 2.79
C PHE A 300 14.75 4.26 3.73
N ILE A 301 13.47 4.59 3.47
CA ILE A 301 12.70 5.49 4.35
C ILE A 301 12.56 4.86 5.74
N GLU A 302 12.15 3.59 5.81
CA GLU A 302 11.88 2.90 7.06
C GLU A 302 13.10 2.77 7.96
N ILE A 303 14.24 2.34 7.39
CA ILE A 303 15.48 2.22 8.16
C ILE A 303 16.01 3.58 8.62
N MET A 304 15.82 4.64 7.81
CA MET A 304 16.18 6.00 8.23
C MET A 304 15.28 6.52 9.34
N LEU A 305 13.97 6.27 9.29
CA LEU A 305 13.04 6.67 10.35
C LEU A 305 13.37 5.97 11.67
N GLN A 306 13.66 4.67 11.63
CA GLN A 306 14.14 3.92 12.80
C GLN A 306 15.46 4.50 13.33
N TRP A 307 16.41 4.79 12.44
CA TRP A 307 17.70 5.37 12.83
C TRP A 307 17.56 6.73 13.52
N ILE A 308 16.68 7.59 12.99
CA ILE A 308 16.36 8.89 13.57
C ILE A 308 15.72 8.74 14.94
N ARG A 309 14.75 7.82 15.09
CA ARG A 309 14.09 7.53 16.37
C ARG A 309 15.12 7.15 17.43
N ASP A 310 15.98 6.17 17.14
CA ASP A 310 16.94 5.66 18.12
C ASP A 310 18.00 6.70 18.48
N TRP A 311 18.45 7.49 17.50
CA TRP A 311 19.31 8.65 17.74
C TRP A 311 18.67 9.68 18.69
N LEU A 312 17.37 9.96 18.54
CA LEU A 312 16.66 10.88 19.44
C LEU A 312 16.48 10.32 20.85
N ILE A 313 16.23 9.02 20.98
CA ILE A 313 16.14 8.33 22.28
C ILE A 313 17.45 8.50 23.04
N VAL A 314 18.59 8.21 22.40
CA VAL A 314 19.91 8.36 23.04
C VAL A 314 20.19 9.82 23.42
N LYS A 315 19.82 10.77 22.56
CA LYS A 315 19.95 12.20 22.86
C LYS A 315 19.03 12.70 23.98
N ASN A 316 18.15 11.85 24.53
CA ASN A 316 17.13 12.23 25.51
C ASN A 316 16.29 13.43 25.02
N ALA A 317 15.97 13.47 23.73
CA ALA A 317 15.09 14.50 23.18
C ALA A 317 13.68 14.36 23.79
N LYS A 318 13.07 15.48 24.17
CA LYS A 318 11.77 15.49 24.86
C LYS A 318 10.89 16.63 24.38
N GLU A 319 9.67 16.29 23.93
CA GLU A 319 8.43 17.11 23.88
C GLU A 319 8.55 18.55 23.36
N LYS A 320 9.63 18.87 22.65
CA LYS A 320 9.86 20.15 22.00
C LYS A 320 10.17 19.89 20.53
N LEU A 321 9.46 20.58 19.65
CA LEU A 321 9.64 20.43 18.21
C LEU A 321 11.09 20.76 17.82
N SER A 322 11.81 19.71 17.43
CA SER A 322 13.22 19.74 17.03
C SER A 322 13.37 19.63 15.51
N GLY A 323 12.35 19.11 14.82
CA GLY A 323 12.32 19.04 13.38
C GLY A 323 11.02 18.43 12.86
N VAL A 324 10.83 18.52 11.55
CA VAL A 324 9.69 17.94 10.84
C VAL A 324 10.18 17.04 9.71
N ILE A 325 9.60 15.84 9.60
CA ILE A 325 9.83 14.91 8.50
C ILE A 325 8.64 14.98 7.55
N VAL A 326 8.88 15.09 6.25
CA VAL A 326 7.87 15.02 5.20
C VAL A 326 7.97 13.69 4.48
N LEU A 327 6.86 12.94 4.43
CA LEU A 327 6.72 11.66 3.72
C LEU A 327 5.74 11.81 2.55
N GLU A 328 6.24 11.81 1.32
CA GLU A 328 5.40 11.71 0.12
C GLU A 328 5.01 10.26 -0.17
N GLU A 329 3.81 10.04 -0.73
CA GLU A 329 3.25 8.71 -1.02
C GLU A 329 3.34 7.77 0.20
N ALA A 330 2.91 8.28 1.36
CA ALA A 330 3.12 7.68 2.66
C ALA A 330 2.50 6.28 2.83
N HIS A 331 1.52 5.89 2.01
CA HIS A 331 0.93 4.56 2.00
C HIS A 331 1.93 3.42 1.71
N HIS A 332 3.09 3.74 1.15
CA HIS A 332 4.16 2.75 0.97
C HIS A 332 4.80 2.32 2.29
N VAL A 333 4.81 3.21 3.28
CA VAL A 333 5.45 3.02 4.60
C VAL A 333 4.40 2.78 5.69
N LEU A 334 3.30 3.54 5.67
CA LEU A 334 2.18 3.46 6.62
C LEU A 334 1.02 2.63 6.04
N ASN A 335 1.30 1.40 5.60
CA ASN A 335 0.37 0.61 4.80
C ASN A 335 -0.68 -0.16 5.63
N ARG A 336 -1.96 0.11 5.41
CA ARG A 336 -3.09 -0.54 6.11
C ARG A 336 -3.22 -2.04 5.86
N GLU A 337 -2.97 -2.52 4.65
CA GLU A 337 -3.10 -3.95 4.32
C GLU A 337 -2.01 -4.78 5.00
N LYS A 338 -0.80 -4.24 5.11
CA LYS A 338 0.31 -4.86 5.85
C LYS A 338 -0.06 -5.04 7.32
N SER A 339 -0.53 -3.98 8.00
CA SER A 339 -0.94 -4.06 9.41
C SER A 339 -2.08 -5.07 9.61
N LYS A 340 -3.05 -5.16 8.67
CA LYS A 340 -4.13 -6.16 8.73
C LYS A 340 -3.63 -7.60 8.57
N LYS A 341 -2.70 -7.86 7.64
CA LYS A 341 -2.15 -9.20 7.39
C LYS A 341 -1.24 -9.69 8.51
N MET A 342 -0.48 -8.78 9.12
CA MET A 342 0.43 -9.13 10.22
C MET A 342 -0.30 -9.32 11.57
N GLY A 343 -1.55 -8.84 11.69
CA GLY A 343 -2.35 -8.99 12.92
C GLY A 343 -1.78 -8.22 14.12
N ALA A 344 -0.77 -7.39 13.90
CA ALA A 344 -0.06 -6.61 14.88
C ALA A 344 0.31 -5.25 14.28
N GLU A 345 0.61 -4.28 15.15
CA GLU A 345 1.14 -2.99 14.76
C GLU A 345 2.52 -3.16 14.08
N SER A 346 2.78 -2.44 12.99
CA SER A 346 4.08 -2.51 12.32
C SER A 346 5.16 -1.76 13.13
N VAL A 347 6.44 -2.12 12.95
CA VAL A 347 7.56 -1.39 13.56
C VAL A 347 7.53 0.11 13.22
N ILE A 348 7.03 0.44 12.03
CA ILE A 348 6.91 1.82 11.56
C ILE A 348 5.76 2.56 12.23
N ASP A 349 4.62 1.89 12.48
CA ASP A 349 3.53 2.50 13.24
C ASP A 349 3.99 2.84 14.68
N LEU A 350 4.86 2.00 15.27
CA LEU A 350 5.49 2.28 16.56
C LEU A 350 6.44 3.49 16.48
N VAL A 351 7.35 3.51 15.49
CA VAL A 351 8.25 4.65 15.25
C VAL A 351 7.44 5.93 15.10
N PHE A 352 6.38 5.92 14.28
CA PHE A 352 5.49 7.05 14.05
C PHE A 352 4.90 7.58 15.36
N ARG A 353 4.43 6.69 16.24
CA ARG A 353 3.88 7.07 17.55
C ARG A 353 4.94 7.67 18.48
N GLU A 354 6.12 7.09 18.54
CA GLU A 354 7.13 7.44 19.55
C GLU A 354 7.92 8.70 19.19
N VAL A 355 8.22 8.94 17.90
CA VAL A 355 8.97 10.13 17.48
C VAL A 355 8.27 11.44 17.86
N ARG A 356 6.94 11.38 18.05
CA ARG A 356 6.12 12.48 18.56
C ARG A 356 6.59 12.96 19.95
N GLU A 357 6.91 12.02 20.85
CA GLU A 357 7.34 12.29 22.23
C GLU A 357 8.81 12.72 22.26
N LEU A 358 9.56 12.30 21.25
CA LEU A 358 10.96 12.65 21.02
C LEU A 358 11.16 14.01 20.33
N GLY A 359 10.09 14.79 20.13
CA GLY A 359 10.19 16.14 19.59
C GLY A 359 10.20 16.22 18.06
N MET A 360 9.80 15.16 17.34
CA MET A 360 9.72 15.16 15.88
C MET A 360 8.27 15.18 15.38
N GLY A 361 7.99 16.10 14.47
CA GLY A 361 6.73 16.10 13.72
C GLY A 361 6.85 15.31 12.42
N ILE A 362 5.74 14.70 11.99
CA ILE A 362 5.65 14.06 10.66
C ILE A 362 4.52 14.73 9.89
N ILE A 363 4.83 15.27 8.71
CA ILE A 363 3.86 15.63 7.68
C ILE A 363 3.85 14.47 6.68
N TYR A 364 2.73 13.80 6.50
CA TYR A 364 2.62 12.72 5.53
C TYR A 364 1.54 13.04 4.51
N VAL A 365 1.85 12.73 3.26
CA VAL A 365 1.06 13.14 2.10
C VAL A 365 0.66 11.91 1.31
N ASP A 366 -0.63 11.80 1.02
CA ASP A 366 -1.13 10.67 0.24
C ASP A 366 -2.32 11.05 -0.65
N GLN A 367 -2.58 10.23 -1.67
CA GLN A 367 -3.75 10.37 -2.51
C GLN A 367 -4.98 9.70 -1.88
N HIS A 368 -4.76 8.59 -1.18
CA HIS A 368 -5.80 7.69 -0.73
C HIS A 368 -5.74 7.53 0.80
N PRO A 369 -6.56 8.27 1.58
CA PRO A 369 -6.61 8.09 3.03
C PRO A 369 -6.95 6.65 3.43
N SER A 370 -7.68 5.90 2.58
CA SER A 370 -8.04 4.52 2.87
C SER A 370 -6.87 3.53 2.88
N LEU A 371 -5.72 3.89 2.29
CA LEU A 371 -4.50 3.07 2.30
C LEU A 371 -3.64 3.27 3.54
N ILE A 372 -3.84 4.36 4.29
CA ILE A 372 -3.05 4.68 5.48
C ILE A 372 -3.50 3.83 6.68
N SER A 373 -2.53 3.39 7.48
CA SER A 373 -2.76 2.62 8.70
C SER A 373 -3.62 3.38 9.71
N TYR A 374 -4.46 2.66 10.46
CA TYR A 374 -5.26 3.25 11.52
C TYR A 374 -4.42 3.82 12.68
N PRO A 375 -3.31 3.18 13.11
CA PRO A 375 -2.42 3.79 14.10
C PRO A 375 -1.89 5.17 13.67
N ALA A 376 -1.50 5.34 12.40
CA ALA A 376 -1.03 6.63 11.90
C ALA A 376 -2.15 7.69 11.91
N LEU A 377 -3.33 7.38 11.39
CA LEU A 377 -4.49 8.29 11.41
C LEU A 377 -4.93 8.64 12.85
N GLY A 378 -4.91 7.66 13.76
CA GLY A 378 -5.28 7.84 15.16
C GLY A 378 -4.34 8.79 15.91
N ASN A 379 -3.03 8.64 15.69
CA ASN A 379 -1.99 9.47 16.32
C ASN A 379 -1.80 10.84 15.66
N THR A 380 -2.41 11.07 14.50
CA THR A 380 -2.39 12.35 13.81
C THR A 380 -3.51 13.24 14.32
N SER A 381 -3.25 14.49 14.69
CA SER A 381 -4.30 15.42 15.17
C SER A 381 -4.80 16.36 14.09
N THR A 382 -3.93 16.71 13.13
CA THR A 382 -4.22 17.67 12.08
C THR A 382 -4.36 16.94 10.75
N HIS A 383 -5.53 17.07 10.12
CA HIS A 383 -5.83 16.45 8.85
C HIS A 383 -6.30 17.51 7.86
N ILE A 384 -5.76 17.45 6.65
CA ILE A 384 -6.16 18.26 5.52
C ILE A 384 -6.71 17.32 4.45
N TYR A 385 -7.99 17.47 4.13
CA TYR A 385 -8.66 16.75 3.06
C TYR A 385 -8.99 17.72 1.94
N MET A 386 -8.22 17.65 0.87
CA MET A 386 -8.49 18.36 -0.37
C MET A 386 -9.49 17.55 -1.21
N ASN A 387 -9.65 17.88 -2.49
CA ASN A 387 -10.57 17.16 -3.35
C ASN A 387 -10.23 15.67 -3.44
N LEU A 388 -11.21 14.81 -3.12
CA LEU A 388 -11.10 13.36 -3.21
C LEU A 388 -12.10 12.81 -4.23
N GLY A 389 -11.67 11.81 -5.01
CA GLY A 389 -12.47 11.24 -6.10
C GLY A 389 -12.77 9.75 -5.98
N LEU A 390 -11.95 8.97 -5.26
CA LEU A 390 -12.05 7.51 -5.24
C LEU A 390 -13.14 7.06 -4.25
N ASP A 391 -14.10 6.32 -4.77
CA ASP A 391 -15.20 5.74 -4.01
C ASP A 391 -15.63 4.46 -4.70
N THR A 392 -15.21 3.34 -4.14
CA THR A 392 -15.49 2.00 -4.67
C THR A 392 -16.28 1.19 -3.66
N GLN A 393 -16.81 0.04 -4.07
CA GLN A 393 -17.56 -0.85 -3.16
C GLN A 393 -16.68 -1.49 -2.06
N TYR A 394 -15.34 -1.48 -2.19
CA TYR A 394 -14.41 -2.17 -1.29
C TYR A 394 -13.54 -1.22 -0.46
N SER A 395 -13.24 -0.04 -1.02
CA SER A 395 -12.58 1.07 -0.33
C SER A 395 -13.19 2.38 -0.81
N SER A 396 -13.53 3.24 0.13
CA SER A 396 -14.05 4.56 -0.18
C SER A 396 -13.22 5.59 0.59
N ASP A 397 -12.39 6.33 -0.15
CA ASP A 397 -11.65 7.45 0.43
C ASP A 397 -12.61 8.51 0.95
N ILE A 398 -13.76 8.68 0.26
CA ILE A 398 -14.83 9.57 0.69
C ILE A 398 -15.41 9.09 2.02
N GLN A 399 -15.68 7.79 2.18
CA GLN A 399 -16.23 7.27 3.43
C GLN A 399 -15.24 7.39 4.59
N ASP A 400 -13.97 7.07 4.38
CA ASP A 400 -12.93 7.20 5.41
C ASP A 400 -12.72 8.69 5.77
N ALA A 401 -12.69 9.59 4.78
CA ALA A 401 -12.62 11.03 5.01
C ALA A 401 -13.86 11.58 5.72
N CYS A 402 -15.07 11.19 5.32
CA CYS A 402 -16.31 11.60 6.01
C CYS A 402 -16.33 11.13 7.46
N SER A 403 -15.93 9.88 7.71
CA SER A 403 -15.85 9.32 9.06
C SER A 403 -14.86 10.12 9.92
N MET A 404 -13.74 10.53 9.33
CA MET A 404 -12.72 11.32 10.01
C MET A 404 -13.18 12.77 10.28
N LEU A 405 -13.84 13.40 9.31
CA LEU A 405 -14.34 14.77 9.40
C LEU A 405 -15.65 14.87 10.21
N GLY A 406 -16.32 13.75 10.48
CA GLY A 406 -17.65 13.74 11.09
C GLY A 406 -18.75 14.25 10.14
N LEU A 407 -18.55 14.09 8.84
CA LEU A 407 -19.53 14.45 7.81
C LEU A 407 -20.48 13.26 7.54
N ASP A 408 -21.75 13.55 7.26
CA ASP A 408 -22.66 12.51 6.80
C ASP A 408 -22.29 12.06 5.38
N TYR A 409 -21.93 10.79 5.24
CA TYR A 409 -21.45 10.24 3.97
C TYR A 409 -22.44 10.43 2.81
N ARG A 410 -23.75 10.27 3.07
CA ARG A 410 -24.78 10.28 2.01
C ARG A 410 -25.11 11.70 1.54
N SER A 411 -25.20 12.65 2.46
CA SER A 411 -25.65 14.02 2.17
C SER A 411 -24.50 15.00 1.99
N GLU A 412 -23.41 14.83 2.74
CA GLU A 412 -22.28 15.76 2.84
C GLU A 412 -21.00 15.22 2.16
N GLY A 413 -20.89 13.91 1.93
CA GLY A 413 -19.71 13.31 1.27
C GLY A 413 -19.42 13.84 -0.13
N LYS A 414 -20.45 14.36 -0.83
CA LYS A 414 -20.29 15.06 -2.12
C LYS A 414 -19.40 16.29 -2.05
N TYR A 415 -19.28 16.93 -0.88
CA TYR A 415 -18.49 18.15 -0.71
C TYR A 415 -17.01 17.91 -0.98
N LEU A 416 -16.48 16.75 -0.59
CA LEU A 416 -15.09 16.35 -0.86
C LEU A 416 -14.78 16.27 -2.36
N ARG A 417 -15.79 16.06 -3.22
CA ARG A 417 -15.62 16.02 -4.69
C ARG A 417 -15.75 17.39 -5.34
N GLN A 418 -16.32 18.35 -4.62
CA GLN A 418 -16.65 19.70 -5.12
C GLN A 418 -15.61 20.75 -4.73
N LEU A 419 -14.66 20.40 -3.87
CA LEU A 419 -13.60 21.31 -3.44
C LEU A 419 -12.77 21.81 -4.64
N PRO A 420 -12.62 23.13 -4.80
CA PRO A 420 -11.70 23.72 -5.77
C PRO A 420 -10.23 23.32 -5.52
N VAL A 421 -9.40 23.51 -6.54
CA VAL A 421 -7.94 23.35 -6.40
C VAL A 421 -7.41 24.38 -5.41
N GLY A 422 -6.60 23.93 -4.45
CA GLY A 422 -6.06 24.80 -3.39
C GLY A 422 -6.98 25.00 -2.19
N ASP A 423 -8.20 24.46 -2.21
CA ASP A 423 -9.10 24.46 -1.06
C ASP A 423 -9.10 23.06 -0.39
N GLY A 424 -9.43 23.03 0.90
CA GLY A 424 -9.55 21.78 1.65
C GLY A 424 -10.39 21.92 2.90
N PHE A 425 -10.84 20.78 3.42
CA PHE A 425 -11.26 20.68 4.81
C PHE A 425 -10.03 20.54 5.70
N LEU A 426 -9.99 21.32 6.77
CA LEU A 426 -9.00 21.18 7.83
C LEU A 426 -9.71 20.75 9.11
N LEU A 427 -9.21 19.67 9.71
CA LEU A 427 -9.60 19.22 11.03
C LEU A 427 -8.35 19.24 11.92
N CYS A 428 -8.37 20.01 12.99
CA CYS A 428 -7.30 20.00 13.99
C CYS A 428 -7.90 19.74 15.37
N ARG A 429 -7.74 18.50 15.87
CA ARG A 429 -8.35 18.06 17.13
C ARG A 429 -7.79 18.78 18.38
N ARG A 430 -6.65 19.46 18.25
CA ARG A 430 -6.00 20.20 19.35
C ARG A 430 -6.50 21.63 19.50
N LEU A 431 -7.29 22.14 18.56
CA LEU A 431 -7.91 23.46 18.69
C LEU A 431 -9.03 23.43 19.73
N SER A 432 -9.33 24.59 20.33
CA SER A 432 -10.59 24.86 21.01
C SER A 432 -11.78 24.98 20.03
N PHE A 433 -11.71 24.25 18.92
CA PHE A 433 -12.70 24.09 17.86
C PHE A 433 -12.44 22.74 17.17
N PRO A 434 -12.95 21.63 17.72
CA PRO A 434 -12.63 20.27 17.26
C PRO A 434 -13.44 19.82 16.04
N HIS A 435 -14.07 20.76 15.31
CA HIS A 435 -14.88 20.52 14.13
C HIS A 435 -14.09 20.83 12.85
N PRO A 436 -14.38 20.16 11.72
CA PRO A 436 -13.75 20.51 10.45
C PRO A 436 -14.23 21.88 9.97
N PHE A 437 -13.37 22.61 9.28
CA PHE A 437 -13.71 23.87 8.62
C PHE A 437 -13.01 23.98 7.26
N LEU A 438 -13.47 24.91 6.42
CA LEU A 438 -12.87 25.13 5.11
C LEU A 438 -11.68 26.08 5.20
N ILE A 439 -10.64 25.76 4.44
CA ILE A 439 -9.44 26.56 4.32
C ILE A 439 -8.99 26.63 2.86
N GLN A 440 -8.46 27.80 2.47
CA GLN A 440 -7.77 28.00 1.20
C GLN A 440 -6.28 28.16 1.44
N PHE A 441 -5.48 27.37 0.73
CA PHE A 441 -4.03 27.40 0.77
C PHE A 441 -3.49 28.39 -0.26
N PRO A 442 -2.50 29.25 0.09
CA PRO A 442 -1.90 30.15 -0.87
C PRO A 442 -1.14 29.37 -1.95
N LEU A 443 -1.06 29.91 -3.17
CA LEU A 443 -0.22 29.32 -4.21
C LEU A 443 1.25 29.66 -3.94
N ALA A 444 2.08 28.64 -3.77
CA ALA A 444 3.53 28.78 -3.72
C ALA A 444 4.03 29.14 -5.12
N LYS A 445 4.65 30.31 -5.25
CA LYS A 445 5.23 30.80 -6.51
C LYS A 445 6.56 30.09 -6.76
N ILE A 446 6.48 28.87 -7.32
CA ILE A 446 7.64 28.04 -7.63
C ILE A 446 7.54 27.61 -9.09
N ASP A 447 8.56 27.98 -9.87
CA ASP A 447 8.69 27.55 -11.27
C ASP A 447 9.16 26.09 -11.31
N LYS A 448 8.19 25.18 -11.38
CA LYS A 448 8.45 23.73 -11.33
C LYS A 448 9.30 23.26 -12.51
N GLY A 449 10.27 22.40 -12.23
CA GLY A 449 11.15 21.79 -13.23
C GLY A 449 12.25 22.70 -13.75
N SER A 450 12.50 23.84 -13.08
CA SER A 450 13.56 24.77 -13.46
C SER A 450 14.94 24.36 -12.94
N VAL A 451 15.00 23.54 -11.88
CA VAL A 451 16.26 23.06 -11.30
C VAL A 451 16.71 21.74 -11.93
N THR A 452 17.80 21.81 -12.70
CA THR A 452 18.42 20.64 -13.34
C THR A 452 19.39 19.91 -12.41
N ASP A 453 19.77 18.68 -12.76
CA ASP A 453 20.77 17.92 -12.01
C ASP A 453 22.16 18.61 -12.03
N ASP A 454 22.49 19.41 -13.05
CA ASP A 454 23.72 20.22 -13.08
C ASP A 454 23.70 21.33 -12.03
N ILE A 455 22.55 21.98 -11.84
CA ILE A 455 22.37 22.97 -10.76
C ILE A 455 22.51 22.27 -9.42
N VAL A 456 21.84 21.12 -9.21
CA VAL A 456 21.97 20.31 -7.99
C VAL A 456 23.43 19.92 -7.71
N LYS A 457 24.19 19.56 -8.74
CA LYS A 457 25.61 19.23 -8.60
C LYS A 457 26.47 20.43 -8.20
N SER A 458 26.16 21.62 -8.70
CA SER A 458 26.91 22.84 -8.37
C SER A 458 26.78 23.29 -6.92
N ILE A 459 25.70 22.89 -6.25
CA ILE A 459 25.37 23.23 -4.85
C ILE A 459 25.55 22.05 -3.89
N ALA A 460 25.99 20.90 -4.41
CA ALA A 460 26.03 19.66 -3.64
C ALA A 460 26.89 19.86 -2.38
N PRO A 461 26.41 19.43 -1.20
CA PRO A 461 27.21 19.54 0.02
C PRO A 461 28.49 18.72 -0.15
N LYS A 462 29.61 19.27 0.35
CA LYS A 462 30.86 18.51 0.43
C LYS A 462 30.66 17.35 1.39
N LEU A 463 30.68 16.13 0.87
CA LEU A 463 30.68 14.94 1.71
C LEU A 463 31.99 14.88 2.50
N PRO A 464 32.00 14.36 3.74
CA PRO A 464 33.25 14.02 4.41
C PRO A 464 34.01 13.05 3.51
N ASP A 465 35.29 13.31 3.26
CA ASP A 465 36.16 12.35 2.59
C ASP A 465 36.25 11.10 3.50
N ASP A 466 35.58 10.02 3.12
CA ASP A 466 35.97 8.70 3.60
C ASP A 466 37.34 8.42 2.93
N GLU A 467 38.43 8.78 3.60
CA GLU A 467 39.75 8.21 3.30
C GLU A 467 39.59 6.68 3.39
N ILE A 468 39.57 5.98 2.25
CA ILE A 468 40.19 4.67 2.01
C ILE A 468 40.06 4.33 0.52
N THR A 469 41.22 4.26 -0.14
CA THR A 469 41.48 3.53 -1.38
C THR A 469 40.91 2.12 -1.31
N VAL A 470 40.01 1.76 -2.22
CA VAL A 470 39.63 0.36 -2.46
C VAL A 470 40.87 -0.38 -2.96
N PRO A 471 41.44 -1.36 -2.23
CA PRO A 471 42.43 -2.25 -2.83
C PRO A 471 41.68 -3.09 -3.86
N ALA A 472 42.13 -3.07 -5.10
CA ALA A 472 41.65 -4.01 -6.11
C ALA A 472 41.80 -5.43 -5.55
N VAL A 473 40.69 -6.15 -5.39
CA VAL A 473 40.71 -7.56 -5.01
C VAL A 473 41.26 -8.34 -6.20
N HIS A 474 42.58 -8.47 -6.24
CA HIS A 474 43.30 -9.45 -7.05
C HIS A 474 43.86 -10.51 -6.10
N GLY A 475 43.45 -11.76 -6.32
CA GLY A 475 44.23 -12.93 -5.93
C GLY A 475 43.80 -13.64 -4.65
N LEU A 476 42.76 -14.47 -4.73
CA LEU A 476 42.61 -15.66 -3.88
C LEU A 476 42.13 -16.86 -4.72
N HIS A 477 42.93 -17.24 -5.72
CA HIS A 477 42.94 -18.62 -6.20
C HIS A 477 44.35 -19.19 -6.05
N ARG A 478 44.51 -20.07 -5.06
CA ARG A 478 45.67 -20.94 -4.91
C ARG A 478 45.84 -21.77 -6.18
N LYS A 479 46.97 -21.59 -6.87
CA LYS A 479 47.47 -22.53 -7.88
C LYS A 479 47.65 -23.90 -7.23
N LYS A 480 47.05 -24.93 -7.84
CA LYS A 480 47.54 -26.30 -7.74
C LYS A 480 48.17 -26.63 -9.09
N GLU A 481 49.47 -26.87 -9.06
CA GLU A 481 50.28 -27.36 -10.17
C GLU A 481 49.75 -28.71 -10.65
N ILE A 482 49.58 -28.86 -11.97
CA ILE A 482 49.72 -30.14 -12.65
C ILE A 482 50.61 -29.89 -13.87
N SER A 483 51.64 -30.71 -13.93
CA SER A 483 52.77 -30.73 -14.86
C SER A 483 52.40 -31.02 -16.31
N GLU A 484 53.10 -30.29 -17.16
CA GLU A 484 53.52 -30.52 -18.56
C GLU A 484 53.15 -31.87 -19.21
N THR A 485 52.68 -31.80 -20.46
CA THR A 485 53.50 -32.26 -21.59
C THR A 485 52.96 -31.74 -22.94
N HIS A 486 53.89 -31.15 -23.69
CA HIS A 486 54.05 -31.06 -25.14
C HIS A 486 53.09 -30.26 -26.06
N GLU A 487 53.72 -29.20 -26.60
CA GLU A 487 53.86 -28.85 -28.02
C GLU A 487 52.64 -28.35 -28.81
N THR A 488 52.70 -27.05 -29.11
CA THR A 488 52.06 -26.46 -30.30
C THR A 488 53.08 -26.39 -31.43
N PRO A 489 52.60 -26.47 -32.68
CA PRO A 489 52.91 -25.37 -33.58
C PRO A 489 51.66 -24.80 -34.26
N ALA A 490 51.73 -23.49 -34.46
CA ALA A 490 50.81 -22.68 -35.25
C ALA A 490 50.75 -23.13 -36.71
N VAL A 491 49.65 -22.83 -37.42
CA VAL A 491 49.63 -22.11 -38.71
C VAL A 491 48.18 -21.78 -39.13
N HIS A 492 48.07 -20.62 -39.77
CA HIS A 492 46.92 -19.96 -40.38
C HIS A 492 45.98 -20.82 -41.27
N ILE A 493 44.69 -20.59 -41.03
CA ILE A 493 43.56 -20.36 -41.94
C ILE A 493 43.76 -20.68 -43.44
N GLN A 494 42.91 -21.56 -43.96
CA GLN A 494 42.25 -21.43 -45.27
C GLN A 494 40.87 -22.12 -45.22
N GLU A 495 39.81 -21.36 -45.51
CA GLU A 495 38.49 -21.89 -45.86
C GLU A 495 38.56 -22.59 -47.22
N VAL A 496 37.88 -23.74 -47.39
CA VAL A 496 36.89 -24.03 -48.45
C VAL A 496 36.15 -25.34 -48.08
N ALA A 497 34.85 -25.33 -48.37
CA ALA A 497 33.79 -26.32 -48.14
C ALA A 497 34.07 -27.80 -48.50
N GLN A 498 33.46 -28.72 -47.75
CA GLN A 498 32.55 -29.78 -48.26
C GLN A 498 31.90 -30.60 -47.13
N GLU A 499 30.72 -31.13 -47.45
CA GLU A 499 29.68 -31.71 -46.60
C GLU A 499 30.04 -33.02 -45.86
N ALA A 500 29.44 -33.23 -44.69
CA ALA A 500 29.41 -34.49 -43.93
C ALA A 500 28.09 -34.57 -43.11
N PRO A 501 27.63 -35.75 -42.67
CA PRO A 501 26.28 -36.27 -42.92
C PRO A 501 25.25 -36.06 -41.78
N VAL A 502 23.99 -36.22 -42.18
CA VAL A 502 22.74 -36.10 -41.40
C VAL A 502 22.70 -37.02 -40.17
N PRO A 503 22.45 -36.49 -38.95
CA PRO A 503 22.05 -37.28 -37.78
C PRO A 503 20.54 -37.58 -37.77
N PRO A 504 20.10 -38.67 -37.10
CA PRO A 504 18.76 -39.25 -37.26
C PRO A 504 17.63 -38.35 -36.74
N GLN A 505 16.53 -38.31 -37.51
CA GLN A 505 15.30 -37.60 -37.15
C GLN A 505 14.64 -38.23 -35.92
N ILE A 506 14.50 -37.44 -34.86
CA ILE A 506 13.55 -37.67 -33.77
C ILE A 506 12.17 -37.22 -34.28
N PRO A 507 11.06 -37.96 -34.05
CA PRO A 507 9.75 -37.56 -34.55
C PRO A 507 9.33 -36.23 -33.94
N LEU A 508 8.95 -35.27 -34.79
CA LEU A 508 8.44 -33.97 -34.38
C LEU A 508 7.19 -34.12 -33.49
N PRO A 509 7.10 -33.42 -32.35
CA PRO A 509 5.82 -33.22 -31.68
C PRO A 509 4.90 -32.35 -32.57
N PRO A 510 3.57 -32.45 -32.46
CA PRO A 510 2.66 -31.62 -33.25
C PRO A 510 2.81 -30.13 -32.86
N PRO A 511 2.52 -29.19 -33.79
CA PRO A 511 3.08 -27.84 -33.74
C PRO A 511 2.52 -26.96 -32.61
N GLU A 512 3.39 -26.47 -31.73
CA GLU A 512 3.13 -25.37 -30.77
C GLU A 512 2.88 -24.02 -31.46
N ILE A 513 3.29 -23.88 -32.72
CA ILE A 513 3.22 -22.64 -33.50
C ILE A 513 1.76 -22.25 -33.82
N GLU A 514 0.87 -23.22 -34.06
CA GLU A 514 -0.55 -22.94 -34.31
C GLU A 514 -1.28 -22.44 -33.06
N ARG A 515 -0.89 -22.89 -31.85
CA ARG A 515 -1.48 -22.47 -30.57
C ARG A 515 -1.10 -21.04 -30.18
N GLN A 516 0.15 -20.64 -30.43
CA GLN A 516 0.60 -19.28 -30.12
C GLN A 516 0.07 -18.25 -31.13
N GLN A 517 0.01 -18.59 -32.43
CA GLN A 517 -0.57 -17.71 -33.45
C GLN A 517 -2.08 -17.51 -33.24
N SER A 518 -2.84 -18.56 -32.94
CA SER A 518 -4.28 -18.44 -32.66
C SER A 518 -4.59 -17.66 -31.38
N ASN A 519 -3.79 -17.82 -30.31
CA ASN A 519 -3.94 -17.03 -29.08
C ASN A 519 -3.65 -15.54 -29.30
N ASN A 520 -2.63 -15.20 -30.09
CA ASN A 520 -2.32 -13.79 -30.40
C ASN A 520 -3.40 -13.15 -31.29
N ILE A 521 -3.89 -13.86 -32.31
CA ILE A 521 -4.97 -13.35 -33.19
C ILE A 521 -6.27 -13.11 -32.41
N ILE A 522 -6.66 -14.03 -31.51
CA ILE A 522 -7.87 -13.90 -30.69
C ILE A 522 -7.72 -12.77 -29.66
N LYS A 523 -6.55 -12.64 -29.02
CA LYS A 523 -6.26 -11.58 -28.06
C LYS A 523 -6.40 -10.19 -28.69
N HIS A 524 -5.95 -10.01 -29.93
CA HIS A 524 -6.04 -8.72 -30.65
C HIS A 524 -7.46 -8.34 -31.07
N ASN A 525 -8.43 -9.27 -31.06
CA ASN A 525 -9.80 -9.03 -31.53
C ASN A 525 -10.85 -8.96 -30.39
N LEU A 526 -10.43 -9.16 -29.14
CA LEU A 526 -11.30 -9.13 -27.97
C LEU A 526 -11.34 -7.73 -27.33
N PRO A 527 -12.54 -7.17 -27.09
CA PRO A 527 -12.68 -5.94 -26.32
C PRO A 527 -12.11 -6.06 -24.91
N GLU A 528 -11.65 -4.94 -24.34
CA GLU A 528 -11.13 -4.90 -22.96
C GLU A 528 -12.16 -5.42 -21.93
N SER A 529 -13.45 -5.20 -22.18
CA SER A 529 -14.56 -5.75 -21.39
C SER A 529 -14.57 -7.28 -21.34
N CYS A 530 -14.27 -7.96 -22.45
CA CYS A 530 -14.14 -9.41 -22.51
C CYS A 530 -12.89 -9.90 -21.76
N LEU A 531 -11.77 -9.19 -21.92
CA LEU A 531 -10.52 -9.50 -21.23
C LEU A 531 -10.66 -9.39 -19.70
N LYS A 532 -11.48 -8.46 -19.19
CA LYS A 532 -11.81 -8.35 -17.75
C LYS A 532 -12.53 -9.60 -17.23
N ILE A 533 -13.48 -10.14 -17.99
CA ILE A 533 -14.19 -11.37 -17.61
C ILE A 533 -13.23 -12.57 -17.58
N LEU A 534 -12.37 -12.71 -18.60
CA LEU A 534 -11.36 -13.77 -18.66
C LEU A 534 -10.38 -13.69 -17.49
N ARG A 535 -9.96 -12.48 -17.10
CA ARG A 535 -9.06 -12.26 -15.96
C ARG A 535 -9.70 -12.71 -14.65
N VAL A 536 -10.94 -12.28 -14.37
CA VAL A 536 -11.67 -12.64 -13.14
C VAL A 536 -11.85 -14.15 -13.01
N LEU A 537 -12.29 -14.81 -14.08
CA LEU A 537 -12.49 -16.25 -14.06
C LEU A 537 -11.16 -17.02 -14.02
N GLY A 538 -10.12 -16.48 -14.67
CA GLY A 538 -8.78 -17.06 -14.69
C GLY A 538 -8.07 -17.04 -13.34
N ARG A 539 -8.22 -15.94 -12.58
CA ARG A 539 -7.71 -15.77 -11.21
C ARG A 539 -8.61 -16.31 -10.12
N PHE A 540 -9.83 -16.74 -10.47
CA PHE A 540 -10.83 -17.25 -9.54
C PHE A 540 -11.36 -16.18 -8.56
N ASP A 541 -11.38 -14.91 -8.97
CA ASP A 541 -11.90 -13.81 -8.14
C ASP A 541 -13.42 -13.93 -7.93
N ALA A 542 -14.14 -14.53 -8.89
CA ALA A 542 -15.58 -14.81 -8.83
C ALA A 542 -15.98 -16.02 -9.68
N SER A 543 -17.20 -16.53 -9.48
CA SER A 543 -17.72 -17.65 -10.30
C SER A 543 -19.18 -17.46 -10.75
N ALA A 544 -20.02 -16.78 -9.97
CA ALA A 544 -21.42 -16.54 -10.34
C ALA A 544 -21.63 -15.25 -11.15
N THR A 545 -22.66 -15.19 -12.00
CA THR A 545 -23.01 -13.99 -12.80
C THR A 545 -22.96 -12.69 -12.00
N SER A 546 -23.65 -12.63 -10.86
CA SER A 546 -23.77 -11.42 -10.03
C SER A 546 -22.47 -11.03 -9.35
N GLU A 547 -21.61 -12.00 -9.03
CA GLU A 547 -20.30 -11.77 -8.44
C GLU A 547 -19.35 -11.20 -9.51
N ILE A 548 -19.39 -11.74 -10.74
CA ILE A 548 -18.48 -11.34 -11.83
C ILE A 548 -18.77 -9.90 -12.28
N TYR A 549 -20.01 -9.57 -12.69
CA TYR A 549 -20.27 -8.24 -13.25
C TYR A 549 -20.15 -7.12 -12.21
N LYS A 550 -20.49 -7.40 -10.94
CA LYS A 550 -20.26 -6.45 -9.83
C LYS A 550 -18.77 -6.28 -9.57
N GLY A 551 -18.01 -7.38 -9.57
CA GLY A 551 -16.56 -7.37 -9.35
C GLY A 551 -15.78 -6.55 -10.39
N ILE A 552 -16.25 -6.52 -11.65
CA ILE A 552 -15.61 -5.73 -12.72
C ILE A 552 -16.34 -4.41 -13.04
N SER A 553 -17.26 -3.96 -12.17
CA SER A 553 -18.05 -2.73 -12.34
C SER A 553 -18.74 -2.61 -13.71
N MET A 554 -19.28 -3.72 -14.21
CA MET A 554 -19.95 -3.81 -15.51
C MET A 554 -21.46 -3.97 -15.31
N SER A 555 -22.26 -3.29 -16.14
CA SER A 555 -23.71 -3.47 -16.11
C SER A 555 -24.08 -4.92 -16.46
N GLY A 556 -25.18 -5.44 -15.90
CA GLY A 556 -25.60 -6.82 -16.16
C GLY A 556 -25.90 -7.10 -17.64
N SER A 557 -26.41 -6.12 -18.39
CA SER A 557 -26.67 -6.24 -19.83
C SER A 557 -25.37 -6.27 -20.64
N THR A 558 -24.42 -5.40 -20.32
CA THR A 558 -23.09 -5.40 -20.94
C THR A 558 -22.34 -6.70 -20.62
N PHE A 559 -22.40 -7.18 -19.37
CA PHE A 559 -21.80 -8.45 -19.00
C PHE A 559 -22.38 -9.60 -19.82
N LYS A 560 -23.72 -9.68 -19.92
CA LYS A 560 -24.38 -10.72 -20.70
C LYS A 560 -23.90 -10.73 -22.16
N GLN A 561 -23.85 -9.58 -22.82
CA GLN A 561 -23.35 -9.46 -24.20
C GLN A 561 -21.89 -9.95 -24.35
N ASN A 562 -21.00 -9.54 -23.44
CA ASN A 562 -19.59 -9.95 -23.48
C ASN A 562 -19.42 -11.44 -23.13
N ALA A 563 -20.19 -11.95 -22.18
CA ALA A 563 -20.17 -13.36 -21.79
C ALA A 563 -20.70 -14.25 -22.93
N ASP A 564 -21.82 -13.87 -23.56
CA ASP A 564 -22.39 -14.60 -24.72
C ASP A 564 -21.39 -14.63 -25.88
N ARG A 565 -20.70 -13.51 -26.14
CA ARG A 565 -19.62 -13.46 -27.12
C ARG A 565 -18.48 -14.43 -26.77
N LEU A 566 -17.97 -14.39 -25.55
CA LEU A 566 -16.89 -15.28 -25.11
C LEU A 566 -17.30 -16.77 -25.12
N VAL A 567 -18.58 -17.09 -24.85
CA VAL A 567 -19.13 -18.44 -25.01
C VAL A 567 -19.16 -18.84 -26.48
N SER A 568 -19.60 -17.96 -27.38
CA SER A 568 -19.63 -18.23 -28.83
C SER A 568 -18.24 -18.44 -29.43
N GLU A 569 -17.22 -17.77 -28.89
CA GLU A 569 -15.81 -17.94 -29.28
C GLU A 569 -15.16 -19.21 -28.65
N GLY A 570 -15.91 -19.93 -27.81
CA GLY A 570 -15.48 -21.15 -27.13
C GLY A 570 -14.48 -20.92 -25.99
N LEU A 571 -14.39 -19.68 -25.46
CA LEU A 571 -13.46 -19.30 -24.39
C LEU A 571 -14.08 -19.49 -23.00
N LEU A 572 -15.40 -19.31 -22.88
CA LEU A 572 -16.15 -19.57 -21.67
C LEU A 572 -17.14 -20.73 -21.83
N GLY A 573 -17.32 -21.46 -20.74
CA GLY A 573 -18.51 -22.29 -20.53
C GLY A 573 -19.37 -21.70 -19.41
N ALA A 574 -20.65 -22.06 -19.42
CA ALA A 574 -21.61 -21.64 -18.40
C ALA A 574 -22.49 -22.83 -18.00
N ARG A 575 -22.77 -22.95 -16.70
CA ARG A 575 -23.73 -23.92 -16.17
C ARG A 575 -24.62 -23.30 -15.11
N THR A 576 -25.85 -23.76 -15.09
CA THR A 576 -26.86 -23.32 -14.14
C THR A 576 -26.81 -24.21 -12.92
N ALA A 577 -26.88 -23.62 -11.73
CA ALA A 577 -27.08 -24.35 -10.49
C ALA A 577 -28.19 -23.76 -9.64
N LYS A 578 -28.91 -24.63 -8.94
CA LYS A 578 -29.81 -24.23 -7.86
C LYS A 578 -29.00 -23.97 -6.60
N VAL A 579 -29.14 -22.75 -6.07
CA VAL A 579 -28.58 -22.27 -4.81
C VAL A 579 -29.76 -22.01 -3.87
N TYR A 580 -29.99 -22.91 -2.92
CA TYR A 580 -31.21 -22.91 -2.10
C TYR A 580 -32.50 -22.89 -2.94
N ARG A 581 -33.21 -21.76 -3.01
CA ARG A 581 -34.46 -21.56 -3.77
C ARG A 581 -34.27 -20.77 -5.07
N GLN A 582 -33.06 -20.33 -5.38
CA GLN A 582 -32.76 -19.47 -6.52
C GLN A 582 -31.87 -20.18 -7.52
N THR A 583 -32.06 -19.88 -8.80
CA THR A 583 -31.24 -20.39 -9.90
C THR A 583 -30.19 -19.35 -10.27
N SER A 584 -28.93 -19.74 -10.38
CA SER A 584 -27.82 -18.86 -10.76
C SER A 584 -26.94 -19.50 -11.83
N ILE A 585 -26.34 -18.68 -12.69
CA ILE A 585 -25.41 -19.13 -13.72
C ILE A 585 -23.99 -18.96 -13.20
N PHE A 586 -23.17 -19.99 -13.39
CA PHE A 586 -21.77 -20.04 -13.04
C PHE A 586 -20.94 -20.20 -14.31
N TYR A 587 -19.89 -19.40 -14.43
CA TYR A 587 -19.00 -19.40 -15.60
C TYR A 587 -17.66 -20.05 -15.26
N PHE A 588 -17.04 -20.65 -16.26
CA PHE A 588 -15.70 -21.24 -16.15
C PHE A 588 -14.93 -21.07 -17.46
N LEU A 589 -13.60 -21.07 -17.38
CA LEU A 589 -12.76 -21.09 -18.58
C LEU A 589 -12.77 -22.49 -19.22
N THR A 590 -13.02 -22.57 -20.52
CA THR A 590 -12.77 -23.79 -21.30
C THR A 590 -11.26 -24.05 -21.40
N ASN A 591 -10.84 -25.17 -22.00
CA ASN A 591 -9.42 -25.42 -22.26
C ASN A 591 -8.80 -24.32 -23.14
N LYS A 592 -9.56 -23.82 -24.12
CA LYS A 592 -9.16 -22.70 -24.99
C LYS A 592 -9.06 -21.39 -24.21
N GLY A 593 -10.05 -21.09 -23.36
CA GLY A 593 -10.03 -19.89 -22.50
C GLY A 593 -8.90 -19.91 -21.47
N ALA A 594 -8.60 -21.08 -20.88
CA ALA A 594 -7.50 -21.24 -19.94
C ALA A 594 -6.13 -21.05 -20.61
N ALA A 595 -5.94 -21.58 -21.82
CA ALA A 595 -4.72 -21.37 -22.59
C ALA A 595 -4.51 -19.89 -22.93
N LEU A 596 -5.57 -19.20 -23.37
CA LEU A 596 -5.53 -17.76 -23.63
C LEU A 596 -5.22 -16.96 -22.36
N PHE A 597 -5.83 -17.32 -21.22
CA PHE A 597 -5.55 -16.70 -19.94
C PHE A 597 -4.07 -16.84 -19.55
N SER A 598 -3.52 -18.06 -19.57
CA SER A 598 -2.12 -18.32 -19.20
C SER A 598 -1.12 -17.60 -20.10
N GLY A 599 -1.45 -17.40 -21.39
CA GLY A 599 -0.62 -16.63 -22.32
C GLY A 599 -0.80 -15.10 -22.22
N THR A 600 -1.79 -14.62 -21.47
CA THR A 600 -2.18 -13.19 -21.44
C THR A 600 -2.03 -12.54 -20.07
N PHE A 601 -2.25 -13.28 -18.98
CA PHE A 601 -2.28 -12.76 -17.62
C PHE A 601 -1.39 -13.59 -16.71
N SER A 602 -0.86 -12.96 -15.65
CA SER A 602 -0.17 -13.69 -14.59
C SER A 602 -1.14 -14.56 -13.80
N MET A 603 -0.72 -15.79 -13.49
CA MET A 603 -1.46 -16.67 -12.60
C MET A 603 -1.52 -16.09 -11.18
N LEU A 604 -2.61 -16.37 -10.48
CA LEU A 604 -2.70 -16.12 -9.05
C LEU A 604 -1.88 -17.17 -8.31
N HIS A 605 -0.96 -16.73 -7.46
CA HIS A 605 -0.21 -17.59 -6.55
C HIS A 605 -0.65 -17.29 -5.12
N GLU A 606 -1.14 -18.30 -4.42
CA GLU A 606 -1.45 -18.23 -2.99
C GLU A 606 -0.49 -19.19 -2.25
N ASP A 607 0.40 -18.62 -1.44
CA ASP A 607 1.32 -19.40 -0.60
C ASP A 607 0.59 -19.85 0.67
N ILE A 608 -0.16 -20.95 0.55
CA ILE A 608 -0.92 -21.52 1.67
C ILE A 608 -0.09 -22.60 2.35
N ASN A 609 0.18 -22.42 3.64
CA ASN A 609 0.72 -23.46 4.49
C ASN A 609 -0.36 -24.53 4.72
N ALA A 610 -0.36 -25.58 3.90
CA ALA A 610 -1.38 -26.63 3.92
C ALA A 610 -1.49 -27.32 5.29
N GLU A 611 -0.37 -27.55 5.98
CA GLU A 611 -0.36 -28.22 7.29
C GLU A 611 -1.00 -27.35 8.37
N GLU A 612 -0.71 -26.04 8.36
CA GLU A 612 -1.35 -25.09 9.27
C GLU A 612 -2.85 -24.96 9.01
N PHE A 613 -3.25 -24.87 7.74
CA PHE A 613 -4.65 -24.89 7.34
C PHE A 613 -5.37 -26.16 7.82
N TYR A 614 -4.78 -27.34 7.61
CA TYR A 614 -5.33 -28.60 8.06
C TYR A 614 -5.47 -28.64 9.59
N ASN A 615 -4.44 -28.24 10.32
CA ASN A 615 -4.48 -28.17 11.79
C ASN A 615 -5.57 -27.19 12.29
N ALA A 616 -5.73 -26.05 11.63
CA ALA A 616 -6.76 -25.07 11.96
C ALA A 616 -8.17 -25.60 11.67
N ALA A 617 -8.38 -26.28 10.55
CA ALA A 617 -9.62 -26.97 10.21
C ALA A 617 -9.96 -28.07 11.23
N GLU A 618 -8.99 -28.87 11.64
CA GLU A 618 -9.17 -29.91 12.66
C GLU A 618 -9.61 -29.31 14.00
N ARG A 619 -8.98 -28.21 14.44
CA ARG A 619 -9.36 -27.48 15.66
C ARG A 619 -10.78 -26.94 15.56
N LEU A 620 -11.15 -26.34 14.43
CA LEU A 620 -12.49 -25.81 14.20
C LEU A 620 -13.55 -26.92 14.33
N PHE A 621 -13.38 -28.04 13.64
CA PHE A 621 -14.33 -29.15 13.69
C PHE A 621 -14.43 -29.78 15.08
N LYS A 622 -13.30 -29.96 15.78
CA LYS A 622 -13.30 -30.45 17.17
C LYS A 622 -14.00 -29.48 18.11
N GLY A 623 -13.78 -28.16 17.96
CA GLY A 623 -14.47 -27.11 18.72
C GLY A 623 -15.99 -27.15 18.53
N GLU A 624 -16.44 -27.49 17.33
CA GLU A 624 -17.86 -27.72 17.00
C GLU A 624 -18.39 -29.10 17.43
N GLY A 625 -17.59 -29.91 18.13
CA GLY A 625 -17.98 -31.20 18.68
C GLY A 625 -17.97 -32.36 17.67
N TRP A 626 -17.19 -32.28 16.59
CA TRP A 626 -16.93 -33.38 15.67
C TRP A 626 -15.65 -34.15 16.04
N ALA A 627 -15.71 -35.47 15.99
CA ALA A 627 -14.51 -36.30 15.91
C ALA A 627 -13.99 -36.31 14.46
N VAL A 628 -12.67 -36.20 14.29
CA VAL A 628 -12.02 -36.05 12.97
C VAL A 628 -11.10 -37.25 12.72
N ASP A 629 -11.34 -37.97 11.63
CA ASP A 629 -10.40 -38.98 11.09
C ASP A 629 -9.70 -38.43 9.83
N ARG A 630 -8.37 -38.27 9.94
CA ARG A 630 -7.47 -37.74 8.89
C ARG A 630 -6.64 -38.82 8.19
N SER A 631 -6.96 -40.10 8.37
CA SER A 631 -6.18 -41.23 7.84
C SER A 631 -6.16 -41.30 6.31
N LYS A 632 -7.07 -40.59 5.63
CA LYS A 632 -7.20 -40.53 4.17
C LYS A 632 -7.21 -39.08 3.69
N SER A 633 -7.01 -38.88 2.39
CA SER A 633 -7.12 -37.57 1.73
C SER A 633 -8.52 -36.95 1.86
N ILE A 634 -9.54 -37.77 2.05
CA ILE A 634 -10.90 -37.36 2.41
C ILE A 634 -11.06 -37.59 3.91
N TRP A 635 -11.29 -36.51 4.65
CA TRP A 635 -11.47 -36.55 6.09
C TRP A 635 -12.88 -37.05 6.43
N THR A 636 -12.99 -37.88 7.45
CA THR A 636 -14.30 -38.33 7.95
C THR A 636 -14.61 -37.62 9.27
N LEU A 637 -15.69 -36.85 9.30
CA LEU A 637 -16.20 -36.18 10.49
C LEU A 637 -17.35 -36.98 11.10
N LEU A 638 -17.29 -37.25 12.40
CA LEU A 638 -18.28 -38.02 13.15
C LEU A 638 -18.86 -37.20 14.30
N ARG A 639 -20.19 -37.11 14.37
CA ARG A 639 -20.89 -36.48 15.50
C ARG A 639 -22.23 -37.16 15.73
N LYS A 640 -22.36 -37.88 16.86
CA LYS A 640 -23.51 -38.75 17.16
C LYS A 640 -23.74 -39.72 15.98
N ASP A 641 -24.94 -39.74 15.40
CA ASP A 641 -25.32 -40.62 14.29
C ASP A 641 -25.00 -40.02 12.90
N LYS A 642 -24.23 -38.94 12.82
CA LYS A 642 -23.88 -38.26 11.55
C LYS A 642 -22.42 -38.50 11.18
N GLN A 643 -22.22 -39.00 9.97
CA GLN A 643 -20.92 -39.10 9.30
C GLN A 643 -20.90 -38.18 8.08
N VAL A 644 -19.85 -37.36 7.96
CA VAL A 644 -19.67 -36.42 6.84
C VAL A 644 -18.26 -36.52 6.30
N ASN A 645 -18.13 -36.70 4.99
CA ASN A 645 -16.84 -36.70 4.30
C ASN A 645 -16.49 -35.27 3.87
N VAL A 646 -15.30 -34.81 4.24
CA VAL A 646 -14.79 -33.45 3.95
C VAL A 646 -13.48 -33.54 3.19
N ILE A 647 -13.36 -32.76 2.12
CA ILE A 647 -12.13 -32.56 1.36
C ILE A 647 -11.63 -31.15 1.67
N LEU A 648 -10.42 -31.06 2.20
CA LEU A 648 -9.73 -29.79 2.40
C LEU A 648 -8.89 -29.48 1.17
N VAL A 649 -8.99 -28.25 0.69
CA VAL A 649 -8.32 -27.82 -0.55
C VAL A 649 -7.49 -26.57 -0.27
N SER A 650 -6.18 -26.68 -0.48
CA SER A 650 -5.20 -25.62 -0.20
C SER A 650 -4.44 -25.13 -1.44
N GLY A 651 -4.77 -25.63 -2.64
CA GLY A 651 -4.06 -25.31 -3.88
C GLY A 651 -5.00 -24.84 -4.99
N LEU A 652 -4.45 -24.04 -5.92
CA LEU A 652 -5.16 -23.46 -7.06
C LEU A 652 -4.89 -24.20 -8.39
N GLU A 653 -4.14 -25.30 -8.37
CA GLU A 653 -3.80 -26.04 -9.59
C GLU A 653 -5.04 -26.70 -10.20
N ARG A 654 -5.42 -26.27 -11.41
CA ARG A 654 -6.66 -26.70 -12.10
C ARG A 654 -6.75 -28.22 -12.30
N ALA A 655 -5.62 -28.87 -12.56
CA ALA A 655 -5.56 -30.33 -12.75
C ALA A 655 -5.87 -31.07 -11.44
N GLN A 656 -5.24 -30.66 -10.34
CA GLN A 656 -5.47 -31.21 -9.01
C GLN A 656 -6.93 -31.00 -8.56
N LEU A 657 -7.45 -29.78 -8.74
CA LEU A 657 -8.84 -29.43 -8.40
C LEU A 657 -9.85 -30.27 -9.17
N SER A 658 -9.62 -30.48 -10.47
CA SER A 658 -10.49 -31.31 -11.31
C SER A 658 -10.52 -32.77 -10.85
N GLY A 659 -9.38 -33.31 -10.39
CA GLY A 659 -9.30 -34.63 -9.76
C GLY A 659 -10.09 -34.71 -8.44
N GLN A 660 -10.02 -33.68 -7.60
CA GLN A 660 -10.73 -33.65 -6.30
C GLN A 660 -12.25 -33.52 -6.46
N VAL A 661 -12.70 -32.70 -7.42
CA VAL A 661 -14.12 -32.50 -7.75
C VAL A 661 -14.74 -33.73 -8.43
N ALA A 662 -13.93 -34.73 -8.78
CA ALA A 662 -14.44 -35.97 -9.37
C ALA A 662 -15.17 -36.89 -8.38
N ASN A 663 -15.04 -36.66 -7.07
CA ASN A 663 -15.65 -37.46 -6.02
C ASN A 663 -17.11 -37.04 -5.79
N GLU A 664 -18.07 -37.96 -5.94
CA GLU A 664 -19.51 -37.65 -6.02
C GLU A 664 -20.22 -37.37 -4.67
N SER A 665 -19.49 -37.28 -3.55
CA SER A 665 -20.13 -37.16 -2.22
C SER A 665 -19.23 -36.59 -1.11
N ALA A 666 -18.67 -35.38 -1.30
CA ALA A 666 -17.91 -34.70 -0.24
C ALA A 666 -18.28 -33.23 -0.06
N TYR A 667 -18.10 -32.74 1.16
CA TYR A 667 -18.09 -31.31 1.50
C TYR A 667 -16.69 -30.76 1.25
N PHE A 668 -16.58 -29.61 0.61
CA PHE A 668 -15.31 -28.98 0.28
C PHE A 668 -15.07 -27.79 1.19
N VAL A 669 -13.90 -27.76 1.83
CA VAL A 669 -13.44 -26.61 2.60
C VAL A 669 -12.19 -26.07 1.94
N ALA A 670 -12.34 -24.89 1.35
CA ALA A 670 -11.27 -24.18 0.70
C ALA A 670 -10.49 -23.34 1.70
N ALA A 671 -9.16 -23.32 1.60
CA ALA A 671 -8.33 -22.48 2.45
C ALA A 671 -8.64 -20.98 2.25
N THR A 672 -9.01 -20.58 1.04
CA THR A 672 -9.31 -19.19 0.65
C THR A 672 -10.60 -19.08 -0.16
N GLU A 673 -11.10 -17.86 -0.32
CA GLU A 673 -12.23 -17.56 -1.22
C GLU A 673 -11.91 -17.83 -2.70
N HIS A 674 -10.68 -17.58 -3.15
CA HIS A 674 -10.26 -17.88 -4.52
C HIS A 674 -10.28 -19.39 -4.80
N ILE A 675 -9.79 -20.22 -3.85
CA ILE A 675 -9.87 -21.67 -3.98
C ILE A 675 -11.34 -22.14 -3.98
N LYS A 676 -12.20 -21.54 -3.16
CA LYS A 676 -13.64 -21.83 -3.17
C LYS A 676 -14.23 -21.60 -4.56
N ASN A 677 -13.95 -20.44 -5.16
CA ASN A 677 -14.40 -20.11 -6.51
C ASN A 677 -13.82 -21.06 -7.56
N ALA A 678 -12.56 -21.46 -7.40
CA ALA A 678 -11.91 -22.43 -8.28
C ALA A 678 -12.64 -23.78 -8.27
N ILE A 679 -12.98 -24.30 -7.08
CA ILE A 679 -13.76 -25.54 -6.91
C ILE A 679 -15.12 -25.42 -7.60
N ILE A 680 -15.83 -24.30 -7.42
CA ILE A 680 -17.12 -24.04 -8.06
C ILE A 680 -17.00 -24.05 -9.59
N GLN A 681 -15.98 -23.37 -10.14
CA GLN A 681 -15.73 -23.37 -11.59
C GLN A 681 -15.41 -24.77 -12.12
N MET A 682 -14.63 -25.58 -11.38
CA MET A 682 -14.32 -26.96 -11.79
C MET A 682 -15.56 -27.86 -11.73
N ALA A 683 -16.45 -27.68 -10.76
CA ALA A 683 -17.72 -28.41 -10.70
C ALA A 683 -18.63 -28.07 -11.89
N ALA A 684 -18.77 -26.78 -12.20
CA ALA A 684 -19.51 -26.33 -13.39
C ALA A 684 -18.92 -26.91 -14.69
N LYS A 685 -17.59 -26.92 -14.80
CA LYS A 685 -16.88 -27.51 -15.94
C LYS A 685 -17.13 -29.01 -16.07
N ARG A 686 -17.00 -29.78 -14.98
CA ARG A 686 -17.28 -31.22 -14.95
C ARG A 686 -18.67 -31.55 -15.45
N VAL A 687 -19.70 -30.84 -14.98
CA VAL A 687 -21.09 -31.06 -15.41
C VAL A 687 -21.23 -30.75 -16.90
N SER A 688 -20.54 -29.71 -17.37
CA SER A 688 -20.52 -29.38 -18.79
C SER A 688 -19.85 -30.42 -19.68
N GLU A 689 -18.82 -31.10 -19.18
CA GLU A 689 -18.06 -32.10 -19.94
C GLU A 689 -18.67 -33.50 -19.86
N THR A 690 -19.24 -33.87 -18.70
CA THR A 690 -19.77 -35.22 -18.44
C THR A 690 -21.27 -35.33 -18.68
N GLY A 691 -22.01 -34.22 -18.68
CA GLY A 691 -23.48 -34.21 -18.73
C GLY A 691 -24.16 -34.81 -17.49
N LYS A 692 -23.40 -35.11 -16.43
CA LYS A 692 -23.95 -35.68 -15.19
C LYS A 692 -24.20 -34.58 -14.15
N PRO A 693 -25.40 -34.53 -13.53
CA PRO A 693 -25.67 -33.59 -12.44
C PRO A 693 -24.68 -33.76 -11.29
N PHE A 694 -24.35 -32.65 -10.63
CA PHE A 694 -23.39 -32.65 -9.52
C PHE A 694 -23.83 -31.72 -8.39
N ILE A 695 -23.82 -32.24 -7.16
CA ILE A 695 -24.17 -31.47 -5.97
C ILE A 695 -22.87 -31.13 -5.23
N LEU A 696 -22.48 -29.86 -5.28
CA LEU A 696 -21.32 -29.32 -4.57
C LEU A 696 -21.78 -28.69 -3.26
N SER A 697 -21.21 -29.14 -2.13
CA SER A 697 -21.31 -28.42 -0.86
C SER A 697 -19.96 -27.83 -0.52
N VAL A 698 -19.81 -26.50 -0.54
CA VAL A 698 -18.51 -25.84 -0.41
C VAL A 698 -18.57 -24.63 0.54
N SER A 699 -17.50 -24.40 1.28
CA SER A 699 -17.27 -23.18 2.06
C SER A 699 -15.78 -22.82 2.06
N SER A 700 -15.45 -21.56 2.37
CA SER A 700 -14.08 -21.21 2.74
C SER A 700 -13.86 -21.41 4.23
N PHE A 701 -12.60 -21.58 4.62
CA PHE A 701 -12.21 -21.72 6.01
C PHE A 701 -12.63 -20.50 6.84
N GLU A 702 -12.40 -19.30 6.32
CA GLU A 702 -12.78 -18.05 6.98
C GLU A 702 -14.29 -17.95 7.22
N ALA A 703 -15.11 -18.30 6.22
CA ALA A 703 -16.56 -18.30 6.36
C ALA A 703 -17.03 -19.30 7.42
N LEU A 704 -16.47 -20.53 7.43
CA LEU A 704 -16.80 -21.52 8.46
C LEU A 704 -16.36 -21.07 9.85
N HIS A 705 -15.20 -20.43 9.97
CA HIS A 705 -14.70 -19.90 11.24
C HIS A 705 -15.61 -18.80 11.80
N LYS A 706 -16.25 -18.01 10.94
CA LYS A 706 -17.27 -17.01 11.31
C LYS A 706 -18.66 -17.60 11.58
N GLY A 707 -18.81 -18.93 11.53
CA GLY A 707 -20.08 -19.63 11.77
C GLY A 707 -21.02 -19.67 10.56
N GLU A 708 -20.55 -19.32 9.36
CA GLU A 708 -21.33 -19.47 8.14
C GLU A 708 -21.51 -20.95 7.77
N LYS A 709 -22.58 -21.26 7.02
CA LYS A 709 -22.90 -22.63 6.59
C LYS A 709 -22.35 -22.90 5.20
N PHE A 710 -22.12 -24.17 4.89
CA PHE A 710 -21.78 -24.60 3.54
C PHE A 710 -22.82 -24.15 2.51
N ARG A 711 -22.34 -23.61 1.39
CA ARG A 711 -23.15 -23.29 0.23
C ARG A 711 -23.37 -24.57 -0.57
N LYS A 712 -24.63 -24.98 -0.69
CA LYS A 712 -25.04 -26.13 -1.52
C LYS A 712 -25.44 -25.65 -2.92
N LEU A 713 -24.74 -26.14 -3.93
CA LEU A 713 -24.93 -25.84 -5.35
C LEU A 713 -25.31 -27.14 -6.06
N ALA A 714 -26.54 -27.22 -6.57
CA ALA A 714 -26.98 -28.36 -7.39
C ALA A 714 -26.89 -27.96 -8.86
N PHE A 715 -25.81 -28.38 -9.53
CA PHE A 715 -25.63 -28.22 -10.97
C PHE A 715 -26.45 -29.29 -11.70
N GLU A 716 -27.30 -28.85 -12.62
CA GLU A 716 -28.13 -29.70 -13.48
C GLU A 716 -27.53 -29.86 -14.87
#